data_AF-A0A6A0ICU4-F1
#
_entry.id   AF-A0A6A0ICU4-F1
#
_cell.length_a   1.000
_cell.length_b   1.000
_cell.length_c   1.000
_cell.angle_alpha   90.00
_cell.angle_beta   90.00
_cell.angle_gamma   90.00
#
_symmetry.space_group_name_H-M   'P 1'
#
loop_
_entity.id
_entity.type
_entity.pdbx_description
1 polymer ?
#
loop_
_entity_poly.entity_id
_entity_poly.type
_entity_poly.pdbx_seq_one_letter_code
_entity_poly.pdbx_strand_id
1 'polypeptide(L)'
;MPSRDESCRVLPFDPSVSAPSAVLLAGCLLLAAGGGWAVLGRLFRDEEQETRWDVAAALGLPVGLLLSALPGWLLSAAVPVPIGRVVLPLWFLVPALLLVLLRRSRPAPPERRLRAALPFLVFLFVLGAYLWLRFSSGDVRPTEKPMDFAVLTALTTTPSLPLADPWMAGERFPYYHFGTVLFALPLRVSGIAPEVGYNVVCAVLAAVAAAAAFGAVRSRGGGPGLALGAAFLLAFAGTFDGARQLIAGVKLGEVNFWDSSRRVADTITEWPLFTLHLGDLHPHAVAMPLLLALVALAGRVSGPKGVVLDGVLLAALLSANPWDLPAGLLVVAAGALVGLGPGRAVLRGAATVAASVPFLVPFLLSPRPEMQGLRSVTGATTAPEAFLHFGALLLVPALAVGVALVRAGKGPDESLFLATLFPAAALAVVVLTHRPVLGLAAGFVLAAAYLRTRVDGALRSGFLLAAAACALVAIPELVAVKDPYGEQFHRMNTVFKCYAGAAVLLCVAAPLLLPLPLSSRRLRLPVRGLLGLAFLATLAHPLNLAVQRARAGEGTLDGLAWLSREMPGDRQAVDWLRENAPPTAVVLESVGSAYVDNARVGTASGRPTVLGWSQHEGLWRGAQGQGEVDRRIAEVKTVYSSQDAAEVAAVLARHRVRYVVLGPLERREFGEAAFPLQGSYRKVLDSGGTALFEVGRP
;
A
#
# COMPACT_ATOMS: atom_id res chain seq x y z
N MET A 1 -38.22 -0.45 -24.91
CA MET A 1 -38.38 0.11 -23.54
C MET A 1 -37.11 -0.18 -22.75
N PRO A 2 -36.42 0.79 -22.14
CA PRO A 2 -35.27 0.48 -21.33
C PRO A 2 -35.76 0.01 -19.95
N SER A 3 -35.51 -1.25 -19.61
CA SER A 3 -35.44 -1.68 -18.22
C SER A 3 -34.30 -0.88 -17.57
N ARG A 4 -34.64 0.28 -16.97
CA ARG A 4 -33.75 0.97 -16.06
C ARG A 4 -33.56 0.05 -14.87
N ASP A 5 -32.50 -0.75 -14.91
CA ASP A 5 -32.07 -1.48 -13.74
C ASP A 5 -31.56 -0.45 -12.72
N GLU A 6 -32.48 0.06 -11.88
CA GLU A 6 -32.19 1.11 -10.91
C GLU A 6 -31.15 0.68 -9.86
N SER A 7 -30.73 -0.59 -9.87
CA SER A 7 -29.59 -1.13 -9.10
C SER A 7 -28.27 -0.42 -9.36
N CYS A 8 -28.12 0.24 -10.52
CA CYS A 8 -26.84 0.64 -11.09
C CYS A 8 -26.69 2.15 -11.31
N ARG A 9 -27.41 3.01 -10.59
CA ARG A 9 -27.14 4.46 -10.65
C ARG A 9 -25.80 4.76 -9.95
N VAL A 10 -24.72 4.74 -10.73
CA VAL A 10 -23.45 5.38 -10.39
C VAL A 10 -23.72 6.89 -10.37
N LEU A 11 -23.33 7.58 -9.29
CA LEU A 11 -23.45 9.03 -9.25
C LEU A 11 -22.61 9.63 -10.39
N PRO A 12 -23.11 10.64 -11.12
CA PRO A 12 -22.31 11.31 -12.13
C PRO A 12 -21.04 11.87 -11.49
N PHE A 13 -19.92 11.76 -12.20
CA PHE A 13 -18.65 12.30 -11.72
C PHE A 13 -18.67 13.82 -11.84
N ASP A 14 -18.22 14.51 -10.80
CA ASP A 14 -17.93 15.94 -10.86
C ASP A 14 -16.46 16.13 -11.27
N PRO A 15 -16.19 16.64 -12.50
CA PRO A 15 -14.83 16.91 -12.96
C PRO A 15 -14.19 18.07 -12.18
N SER A 16 -15.00 18.89 -11.49
CA SER A 16 -14.56 19.83 -10.47
C SER A 16 -14.78 19.25 -9.08
N VAL A 17 -13.88 19.45 -8.12
CA VAL A 17 -14.20 19.04 -6.74
C VAL A 17 -15.16 20.06 -6.16
N SER A 18 -16.47 19.84 -6.32
CA SER A 18 -17.46 20.70 -5.69
C SER A 18 -17.43 20.54 -4.16
N ALA A 19 -17.80 21.61 -3.46
CA ALA A 19 -17.87 21.60 -2.00
C ALA A 19 -18.74 20.44 -1.45
N PRO A 20 -19.91 20.09 -2.03
CA PRO A 20 -20.69 18.94 -1.60
C PRO A 20 -19.92 17.62 -1.71
N SER A 21 -19.23 17.36 -2.82
CA SER A 21 -18.44 16.15 -3.03
C SER A 21 -17.30 16.01 -2.01
N ALA A 22 -16.59 17.11 -1.73
CA ALA A 22 -15.56 17.14 -0.70
C ALA A 22 -16.13 16.89 0.72
N VAL A 23 -17.27 17.51 1.05
CA VAL A 23 -17.96 17.32 2.33
C VAL A 23 -18.46 15.88 2.48
N LEU A 24 -18.98 15.26 1.42
CA LEU A 24 -19.41 13.86 1.41
C LEU A 24 -18.23 12.91 1.65
N LEU A 25 -17.10 13.11 0.96
CA LEU A 25 -15.89 12.31 1.19
C LEU A 25 -15.42 12.45 2.65
N ALA A 26 -15.31 13.68 3.15
CA ALA A 26 -14.92 13.93 4.53
C ALA A 26 -15.89 13.31 5.53
N GLY A 27 -17.21 13.40 5.29
CA GLY A 27 -18.24 12.79 6.12
C GLY A 27 -18.14 11.26 6.15
N CYS A 28 -17.86 10.63 5.02
CA CYS A 28 -17.60 9.19 4.94
C CYS A 28 -16.37 8.79 5.78
N LEU A 29 -15.24 9.48 5.59
CA LEU A 29 -14.02 9.22 6.35
C LEU A 29 -14.23 9.45 7.85
N LEU A 30 -14.94 10.52 8.25
CA LEU A 30 -15.26 10.80 9.65
C LEU A 30 -16.19 9.76 10.27
N LEU A 31 -17.18 9.25 9.53
CA LEU A 31 -18.06 8.18 10.00
C LEU A 31 -17.27 6.90 10.27
N ALA A 32 -16.44 6.47 9.30
CA ALA A 32 -15.56 5.32 9.46
C ALA A 32 -14.63 5.53 10.67
N ALA A 33 -13.95 6.68 10.74
CA ALA A 33 -13.07 7.03 11.86
C ALA A 33 -13.79 6.99 13.21
N GLY A 34 -15.03 7.47 13.28
CA GLY A 34 -15.86 7.41 14.48
C GLY A 34 -16.19 5.98 14.93
N GLY A 35 -16.50 5.09 13.97
CA GLY A 35 -16.71 3.67 14.25
C GLY A 35 -15.47 3.00 14.85
N GLY A 36 -14.31 3.21 14.21
CA GLY A 36 -13.02 2.70 14.71
C GLY A 36 -12.62 3.32 16.05
N TRP A 37 -12.84 4.62 16.24
CA TRP A 37 -12.63 5.33 17.49
C TRP A 37 -13.40 4.70 18.65
N ALA A 38 -14.67 4.35 18.44
CA ALA A 38 -15.51 3.77 19.48
C ALA A 38 -15.03 2.36 19.88
N VAL A 39 -14.58 1.56 18.91
CA VAL A 39 -13.98 0.24 19.12
C VAL A 39 -12.67 0.35 19.89
N LEU A 40 -11.75 1.19 19.43
CA LEU A 40 -10.45 1.42 20.07
C LEU A 40 -10.61 2.01 21.47
N GLY A 41 -11.55 2.92 21.64
CA GLY A 41 -11.94 3.46 22.94
C GLY A 41 -12.37 2.38 23.92
N ARG A 42 -13.06 1.33 23.46
CA ARG A 42 -13.40 0.17 24.31
C ARG A 42 -12.21 -0.75 24.55
N LEU A 43 -11.39 -1.00 23.52
CA LEU A 43 -10.21 -1.89 23.62
C LEU A 43 -9.14 -1.35 24.58
N PHE A 44 -8.95 -0.02 24.61
CA PHE A 44 -7.96 0.66 25.45
C PHE A 44 -8.58 1.27 26.71
N ARG A 45 -9.73 0.74 27.18
CA ARG A 45 -10.45 1.33 28.32
C ARG A 45 -9.68 1.30 29.65
N ASP A 46 -8.77 0.33 29.78
CA ASP A 46 -7.98 0.07 30.98
C ASP A 46 -6.62 0.80 30.94
N GLU A 47 -6.34 1.53 29.86
CA GLU A 47 -5.12 2.33 29.68
C GLU A 47 -5.33 3.77 30.16
N GLU A 48 -4.24 4.49 30.39
CA GLU A 48 -4.26 5.91 30.72
C GLU A 48 -5.10 6.71 29.71
N GLN A 49 -5.87 7.68 30.21
CA GLN A 49 -6.80 8.47 29.39
C GLN A 49 -6.13 9.11 28.17
N GLU A 50 -4.91 9.66 28.33
CA GLU A 50 -4.15 10.24 27.21
C GLU A 50 -3.82 9.18 26.14
N THR A 51 -3.31 8.03 26.56
CA THR A 51 -2.95 6.93 25.65
C THR A 51 -4.18 6.40 24.93
N ARG A 52 -5.29 6.23 25.66
CA ARG A 52 -6.57 5.80 25.09
C ARG A 52 -7.11 6.78 24.05
N TRP A 53 -7.03 8.08 24.32
CA TRP A 53 -7.43 9.14 23.38
C TRP A 53 -6.56 9.13 22.11
N ASP A 54 -5.24 9.15 22.30
CA ASP A 54 -4.25 9.19 21.22
C ASP A 54 -4.40 7.99 20.27
N VAL A 55 -4.54 6.79 20.82
CA VAL A 55 -4.70 5.56 20.04
C VAL A 55 -6.03 5.57 19.28
N ALA A 56 -7.14 5.94 19.94
CA ALA A 56 -8.45 6.00 19.29
C ALA A 56 -8.48 7.04 18.15
N ALA A 57 -7.81 8.18 18.34
CA ALA A 57 -7.70 9.23 17.33
C ALA A 57 -6.86 8.81 16.13
N ALA A 58 -5.69 8.25 16.40
CA ALA A 58 -4.70 7.96 15.37
C ALA A 58 -5.03 6.72 14.54
N LEU A 59 -5.63 5.69 15.17
CA LEU A 59 -6.01 4.43 14.50
C LEU A 59 -7.51 4.34 14.17
N GLY A 60 -8.31 5.34 14.55
CA GLY A 60 -9.76 5.35 14.32
C GLY A 60 -10.12 5.16 12.85
N LEU A 61 -9.48 5.92 11.95
CA LEU A 61 -9.74 5.82 10.51
C LEU A 61 -9.32 4.47 9.88
N PRO A 62 -8.08 3.96 10.04
CA PRO A 62 -7.70 2.68 9.43
C PRO A 62 -8.52 1.49 9.97
N VAL A 63 -8.80 1.46 11.28
CA VAL A 63 -9.69 0.43 11.86
C VAL A 63 -11.13 0.61 11.37
N GLY A 64 -11.60 1.85 11.27
CA GLY A 64 -12.92 2.20 10.76
C GLY A 64 -13.16 1.75 9.33
N LEU A 65 -12.24 2.07 8.41
CA LEU A 65 -12.32 1.68 7.01
C LEU A 65 -12.37 0.15 6.86
N LEU A 66 -11.52 -0.56 7.61
CA LEU A 66 -11.53 -2.02 7.66
C LEU A 66 -12.90 -2.55 8.12
N LEU A 67 -13.40 -2.09 9.26
CA LEU A 67 -14.68 -2.55 9.81
C LEU A 67 -15.86 -2.26 8.87
N SER A 68 -15.85 -1.12 8.17
CA SER A 68 -16.88 -0.76 7.21
C SER A 68 -16.85 -1.62 5.94
N ALA A 69 -15.67 -1.92 5.40
CA ALA A 69 -15.53 -2.65 4.14
C ALA A 69 -15.63 -4.18 4.31
N LEU A 70 -15.20 -4.71 5.46
CA LEU A 70 -15.07 -6.15 5.69
C LEU A 70 -16.38 -6.94 5.47
N PRO A 71 -17.57 -6.51 5.92
CA PRO A 71 -18.79 -7.31 5.73
C PRO A 71 -19.16 -7.50 4.26
N GLY A 72 -19.09 -6.44 3.45
CA GLY A 72 -19.35 -6.52 2.00
C GLY A 72 -18.30 -7.39 1.28
N TRP A 73 -17.04 -7.29 1.71
CA TRP A 73 -15.96 -8.13 1.21
C TRP A 73 -16.14 -9.62 1.54
N LEU A 74 -16.55 -9.96 2.77
CA LEU A 74 -16.78 -11.35 3.15
C LEU A 74 -17.97 -11.97 2.41
N LEU A 75 -19.04 -11.21 2.20
CA LEU A 75 -20.21 -11.68 1.46
C LEU A 75 -19.89 -11.96 -0.02
N SER A 76 -18.93 -11.23 -0.61
CA SER A 76 -18.55 -11.41 -2.02
C SER A 76 -17.86 -12.76 -2.29
N ALA A 77 -17.39 -13.46 -1.25
CA ALA A 77 -16.86 -14.82 -1.38
C ALA A 77 -17.92 -15.84 -1.80
N ALA A 78 -19.17 -15.67 -1.36
CA ALA A 78 -20.22 -16.66 -1.54
C ALA A 78 -21.05 -16.41 -2.81
N VAL A 79 -21.34 -15.14 -3.09
CA VAL A 79 -22.24 -14.74 -4.17
C VAL A 79 -21.80 -13.39 -4.77
N PRO A 80 -22.19 -13.08 -6.01
CA PRO A 80 -22.12 -11.71 -6.51
C PRO A 80 -22.97 -10.78 -5.62
N VAL A 81 -22.35 -9.77 -5.01
CA VAL A 81 -22.99 -8.84 -4.09
C VAL A 81 -23.15 -7.47 -4.76
N PRO A 82 -24.37 -6.97 -4.99
CA PRO A 82 -24.60 -5.65 -5.55
C PRO A 82 -24.04 -4.54 -4.64
N ILE A 83 -23.19 -3.67 -5.19
CA ILE A 83 -22.53 -2.63 -4.40
C ILE A 83 -23.53 -1.63 -3.83
N GLY A 84 -24.44 -1.12 -4.68
CA GLY A 84 -25.41 -0.09 -4.27
C GLY A 84 -26.47 -0.58 -3.26
N ARG A 85 -26.88 -1.85 -3.36
CA ARG A 85 -27.98 -2.41 -2.54
C ARG A 85 -27.51 -3.10 -1.26
N VAL A 86 -26.25 -3.53 -1.19
CA VAL A 86 -25.74 -4.32 -0.07
C VAL A 86 -24.43 -3.74 0.48
N VAL A 87 -23.39 -3.60 -0.35
CA VAL A 87 -22.06 -3.19 0.14
C VAL A 87 -22.09 -1.78 0.75
N LEU A 88 -22.65 -0.80 0.05
CA LEU A 88 -22.71 0.59 0.55
C LEU A 88 -23.61 0.72 1.80
N PRO A 89 -24.84 0.16 1.86
CA PRO A 89 -25.62 0.16 3.08
C PRO A 89 -24.89 -0.43 4.30
N LEU A 90 -24.20 -1.57 4.13
CA LEU A 90 -23.39 -2.16 5.20
C LEU A 90 -22.23 -1.26 5.61
N TRP A 91 -21.56 -0.64 4.63
CA TRP A 91 -20.45 0.27 4.84
C TRP A 91 -20.84 1.48 5.72
N PHE A 92 -22.07 1.99 5.58
CA PHE A 92 -22.62 3.05 6.45
C PHE A 92 -23.18 2.52 7.78
N LEU A 93 -23.91 1.41 7.74
CA LEU A 93 -24.63 0.88 8.91
C LEU A 93 -23.66 0.42 10.01
N VAL A 94 -22.58 -0.26 9.65
CA VAL A 94 -21.62 -0.85 10.59
C VAL A 94 -20.95 0.21 11.48
N PRO A 95 -20.26 1.23 10.95
CA PRO A 95 -19.65 2.27 11.79
C PRO A 95 -20.68 3.09 12.57
N ALA A 96 -21.88 3.35 12.00
CA ALA A 96 -22.96 4.04 12.70
C ALA A 96 -23.46 3.23 13.91
N LEU A 97 -23.68 1.92 13.73
CA LEU A 97 -24.11 1.03 14.80
C LEU A 97 -23.02 0.92 15.89
N LEU A 98 -21.75 0.79 15.50
CA LEU A 98 -20.63 0.78 16.45
C LEU A 98 -20.57 2.07 17.27
N LEU A 99 -20.75 3.23 16.63
CA LEU A 99 -20.83 4.52 17.31
C LEU A 99 -21.96 4.56 18.35
N VAL A 100 -23.14 4.02 18.04
CA VAL A 100 -24.30 4.00 18.94
C VAL A 100 -24.09 3.01 20.08
N LEU A 101 -23.74 1.76 19.78
CA LEU A 101 -23.57 0.68 20.75
C LEU A 101 -22.42 0.96 21.73
N LEU A 102 -21.34 1.59 21.25
CA LEU A 102 -20.15 1.88 22.03
C LEU A 102 -20.05 3.34 22.47
N ARG A 103 -21.16 4.10 22.45
CA ARG A 103 -21.19 5.53 22.84
C ARG A 103 -20.58 5.83 24.21
N ARG A 104 -20.78 4.92 25.18
CA ARG A 104 -20.23 5.04 26.55
C ARG A 104 -18.75 4.67 26.65
N SER A 105 -18.18 4.07 25.59
CA SER A 105 -16.77 3.65 25.54
C SER A 105 -15.87 4.66 24.82
N ARG A 106 -16.41 5.79 24.36
CA ARG A 106 -15.63 6.85 23.71
C ARG A 106 -14.73 7.53 24.75
N PRO A 107 -13.40 7.62 24.51
CA PRO A 107 -12.51 8.35 25.41
C PRO A 107 -12.89 9.82 25.49
N ALA A 108 -12.81 10.40 26.68
CA ALA A 108 -12.95 11.83 26.89
C ALA A 108 -11.64 12.55 26.49
N PRO A 109 -11.72 13.76 25.90
CA PRO A 109 -10.53 14.52 25.53
C PRO A 109 -9.68 14.83 26.76
N PRO A 110 -8.33 14.84 26.63
CA PRO A 110 -7.47 15.32 27.70
C PRO A 110 -7.69 16.83 27.94
N GLU A 111 -7.43 17.29 29.17
CA GLU A 111 -7.70 18.68 29.59
C GLU A 111 -6.99 19.72 28.72
N ARG A 112 -5.78 19.40 28.26
CA ARG A 112 -4.99 20.28 27.38
C ARG A 112 -5.44 20.14 25.93
N ARG A 113 -6.26 21.08 25.45
CA ARG A 113 -6.83 21.10 24.09
C ARG A 113 -5.81 20.94 22.96
N LEU A 114 -4.66 21.64 23.03
CA LEU A 114 -3.60 21.51 22.01
C LEU A 114 -3.03 20.09 21.94
N ARG A 115 -2.97 19.37 23.06
CA ARG A 115 -2.49 17.99 23.11
C ARG A 115 -3.55 17.01 22.61
N ALA A 116 -4.82 17.25 22.95
CA ALA A 116 -5.94 16.49 22.41
C ALA A 116 -5.99 16.54 20.87
N ALA A 117 -5.57 17.67 20.28
CA ALA A 117 -5.55 17.89 18.85
C ALA A 117 -4.38 17.19 18.13
N LEU A 118 -3.35 16.73 18.85
CA LEU A 118 -2.07 16.31 18.24
C LEU A 118 -2.21 15.20 17.17
N PRO A 119 -2.96 14.10 17.39
CA PRO A 119 -3.11 13.07 16.36
C PRO A 119 -3.80 13.60 15.09
N PHE A 120 -4.75 14.54 15.25
CA PHE A 120 -5.44 15.18 14.13
C PHE A 120 -4.53 16.16 13.39
N LEU A 121 -3.70 16.91 14.10
CA LEU A 121 -2.72 17.82 13.50
C LEU A 121 -1.69 17.04 12.68
N VAL A 122 -1.23 15.87 13.15
CA VAL A 122 -0.36 14.97 12.36
C VAL A 122 -1.05 14.55 11.07
N PHE A 123 -2.29 14.07 11.16
CA PHE A 123 -3.07 13.67 9.99
C PHE A 123 -3.22 14.82 8.99
N LEU A 124 -3.68 15.99 9.44
CA LEU A 124 -3.91 17.16 8.59
C LEU A 124 -2.62 17.70 7.97
N PHE A 125 -1.52 17.72 8.73
CA PHE A 125 -0.22 18.14 8.24
C PHE A 125 0.28 17.22 7.12
N VAL A 126 0.26 15.91 7.34
CA VAL A 126 0.70 14.94 6.32
C VAL A 126 -0.22 14.96 5.11
N LEU A 127 -1.55 15.07 5.31
CA LEU A 127 -2.51 15.21 4.22
C LEU A 127 -2.19 16.44 3.37
N GLY A 128 -2.00 17.61 4.00
CA GLY A 128 -1.67 18.85 3.29
C GLY A 128 -0.33 18.76 2.56
N ALA A 129 0.69 18.18 3.19
CA ALA A 129 2.00 17.99 2.58
C ALA A 129 1.91 17.09 1.33
N TYR A 130 1.23 15.96 1.42
CA TYR A 130 1.09 15.04 0.29
C TYR A 130 0.16 15.58 -0.80
N LEU A 131 -0.91 16.31 -0.46
CA LEU A 131 -1.71 17.02 -1.46
C LEU A 131 -0.85 18.03 -2.25
N TRP A 132 0.04 18.77 -1.57
CA TRP A 132 0.98 19.67 -2.22
C TRP A 132 1.99 18.93 -3.13
N LEU A 133 2.53 17.80 -2.67
CA LEU A 133 3.40 16.94 -3.50
C LEU A 133 2.67 16.43 -4.75
N ARG A 134 1.41 16.00 -4.60
CA ARG A 134 0.59 15.49 -5.73
C ARG A 134 0.15 16.59 -6.68
N PHE A 135 -0.13 17.79 -6.19
CA PHE A 135 -0.56 18.91 -7.02
C PHE A 135 0.43 19.21 -8.16
N SER A 136 1.72 19.07 -7.90
CA SER A 136 2.79 19.34 -8.87
C SER A 136 3.27 18.08 -9.63
N SER A 137 2.73 16.90 -9.33
CA SER A 137 3.15 15.62 -9.95
C SER A 137 2.04 14.57 -9.95
N GLY A 138 0.84 15.02 -10.32
CA GLY A 138 -0.40 14.26 -10.20
C GLY A 138 -0.62 13.23 -11.30
N ASP A 139 0.18 13.26 -12.38
CA ASP A 139 -0.04 12.43 -13.56
C ASP A 139 -0.06 10.92 -13.22
N VAL A 140 -1.15 10.28 -13.65
CA VAL A 140 -1.40 8.84 -13.56
C VAL A 140 -0.97 8.21 -14.88
N ARG A 141 0.34 8.19 -15.11
CA ARG A 141 0.96 7.69 -16.34
C ARG A 141 2.25 6.88 -16.10
N PRO A 142 3.21 7.36 -15.28
CA PRO A 142 4.44 6.60 -15.05
C PRO A 142 4.18 5.32 -14.27
N THR A 143 5.08 4.34 -14.44
CA THR A 143 5.10 3.08 -13.69
C THR A 143 3.77 2.35 -13.72
N GLU A 144 3.33 1.77 -12.60
CA GLU A 144 2.10 0.98 -12.48
C GLU A 144 0.86 1.81 -12.13
N LYS A 145 0.99 3.15 -12.08
CA LYS A 145 -0.17 4.02 -11.81
C LYS A 145 -1.36 3.79 -12.74
N PRO A 146 -1.19 3.53 -14.05
CA PRO A 146 -2.32 3.21 -14.92
C PRO A 146 -3.07 1.94 -14.47
N MET A 147 -2.35 0.93 -13.97
CA MET A 147 -2.94 -0.30 -13.44
C MET A 147 -3.75 -0.04 -12.17
N ASP A 148 -3.14 0.65 -11.20
CA ASP A 148 -3.81 1.00 -9.96
C ASP A 148 -5.03 1.89 -10.19
N PHE A 149 -4.93 2.79 -11.18
CA PHE A 149 -6.02 3.64 -11.59
C PHE A 149 -7.15 2.88 -12.29
N ALA A 150 -6.83 1.86 -13.09
CA ALA A 150 -7.83 0.96 -13.67
C ALA A 150 -8.63 0.25 -12.56
N VAL A 151 -7.94 -0.25 -11.52
CA VAL A 151 -8.59 -0.89 -10.36
C VAL A 151 -9.46 0.10 -9.60
N LEU A 152 -8.95 1.29 -9.30
CA LEU A 152 -9.71 2.32 -8.58
C LEU A 152 -10.96 2.75 -9.36
N THR A 153 -10.81 3.06 -10.65
CA THR A 153 -11.90 3.52 -11.52
C THR A 153 -12.93 2.41 -11.78
N ALA A 154 -12.50 1.15 -11.86
CA ALA A 154 -13.42 0.02 -11.93
C ALA A 154 -14.22 -0.16 -10.64
N LEU A 155 -13.61 0.02 -9.46
CA LEU A 155 -14.32 -0.09 -8.18
C LEU A 155 -15.35 1.03 -7.96
N THR A 156 -15.15 2.22 -8.53
CA THR A 156 -16.13 3.31 -8.46
C THR A 156 -17.35 3.09 -9.37
N THR A 157 -17.21 2.25 -10.41
CA THR A 157 -18.25 2.07 -11.44
C THR A 157 -18.91 0.69 -11.44
N THR A 158 -18.20 -0.35 -10.98
CA THR A 158 -18.65 -1.75 -11.04
C THR A 158 -20.01 -1.97 -10.34
N PRO A 159 -20.91 -2.80 -10.88
CA PRO A 159 -22.23 -3.03 -10.26
C PRO A 159 -22.18 -3.91 -9.00
N SER A 160 -21.20 -4.82 -8.90
CA SER A 160 -21.12 -5.84 -7.86
C SER A 160 -19.68 -6.23 -7.54
N LEU A 161 -19.49 -6.86 -6.36
CA LEU A 161 -18.28 -7.64 -6.03
C LEU A 161 -18.57 -9.13 -6.20
N PRO A 162 -17.59 -9.99 -6.54
CA PRO A 162 -16.16 -9.70 -6.81
C PRO A 162 -15.92 -8.79 -8.01
N LEU A 163 -14.77 -8.13 -8.06
CA LEU A 163 -14.41 -7.18 -9.11
C LEU A 163 -14.24 -7.89 -10.46
N ALA A 164 -14.95 -7.41 -11.48
CA ALA A 164 -14.70 -7.78 -12.86
C ALA A 164 -13.40 -7.13 -13.34
N ASP A 165 -12.67 -7.82 -14.22
CA ASP A 165 -11.38 -7.35 -14.70
C ASP A 165 -11.54 -6.11 -15.62
N PRO A 166 -10.94 -4.95 -15.29
CA PRO A 166 -10.98 -3.78 -16.15
C PRO A 166 -10.17 -3.94 -17.44
N TRP A 167 -9.19 -4.84 -17.46
CA TRP A 167 -8.26 -5.08 -18.56
C TRP A 167 -8.50 -6.41 -19.26
N MET A 168 -9.52 -7.17 -18.88
CA MET A 168 -9.86 -8.39 -19.58
C MET A 168 -11.36 -8.68 -19.48
N ALA A 169 -12.15 -8.00 -20.31
CA ALA A 169 -13.61 -8.06 -20.28
C ALA A 169 -14.15 -9.51 -20.23
N GLY A 170 -15.10 -9.76 -19.33
CA GLY A 170 -15.68 -11.08 -19.10
C GLY A 170 -14.98 -11.91 -18.03
N GLU A 171 -13.78 -11.52 -17.60
CA GLU A 171 -13.02 -12.23 -16.57
C GLU A 171 -13.18 -11.59 -15.18
N ARG A 172 -12.80 -12.33 -14.14
CA ARG A 172 -12.60 -11.80 -12.78
C ARG A 172 -11.20 -11.22 -12.66
N PHE A 173 -11.05 -10.12 -11.92
CA PHE A 173 -9.77 -9.46 -11.74
C PHE A 173 -8.79 -10.36 -10.95
N PRO A 174 -7.60 -10.69 -11.52
CA PRO A 174 -6.70 -11.69 -10.96
C PRO A 174 -5.62 -11.11 -10.03
N TYR A 175 -5.80 -9.89 -9.50
CA TYR A 175 -4.82 -9.21 -8.66
C TYR A 175 -5.41 -8.65 -7.36
N TYR A 176 -4.53 -8.27 -6.42
CA TYR A 176 -4.89 -7.88 -5.06
C TYR A 176 -5.55 -6.49 -5.04
N HIS A 177 -6.79 -6.40 -4.55
CA HIS A 177 -7.57 -5.15 -4.61
C HIS A 177 -8.33 -4.81 -3.33
N PHE A 178 -8.28 -5.63 -2.27
CA PHE A 178 -8.99 -5.34 -1.02
C PHE A 178 -8.52 -4.02 -0.38
N GLY A 179 -7.21 -3.74 -0.42
CA GLY A 179 -6.67 -2.47 0.08
C GLY A 179 -7.26 -1.26 -0.65
N THR A 180 -7.43 -1.35 -1.97
CA THR A 180 -8.06 -0.32 -2.80
C THR A 180 -9.54 -0.16 -2.51
N VAL A 181 -10.27 -1.25 -2.19
CA VAL A 181 -11.70 -1.19 -1.78
C VAL A 181 -11.90 -0.27 -0.57
N LEU A 182 -10.96 -0.24 0.38
CA LEU A 182 -11.06 0.62 1.58
C LEU A 182 -11.21 2.11 1.22
N PHE A 183 -10.60 2.55 0.12
CA PHE A 183 -10.59 3.95 -0.32
C PHE A 183 -11.56 4.22 -1.48
N ALA A 184 -11.82 3.21 -2.33
CA ALA A 184 -12.71 3.34 -3.48
C ALA A 184 -14.19 3.52 -3.07
N LEU A 185 -14.64 2.88 -1.97
CA LEU A 185 -16.04 3.00 -1.53
C LEU A 185 -16.41 4.42 -1.07
N PRO A 186 -15.64 5.11 -0.21
CA PRO A 186 -15.84 6.54 0.07
C PRO A 186 -15.82 7.42 -1.18
N LEU A 187 -14.87 7.16 -2.09
CA LEU A 187 -14.72 7.94 -3.33
C LEU A 187 -15.94 7.79 -4.25
N ARG A 188 -16.49 6.57 -4.34
CA ARG A 188 -17.70 6.28 -5.10
C ARG A 188 -18.91 7.06 -4.58
N VAL A 189 -19.05 7.19 -3.26
CA VAL A 189 -20.16 7.95 -2.66
C VAL A 189 -19.99 9.44 -2.86
N SER A 190 -18.75 9.95 -2.84
CA SER A 190 -18.51 11.38 -3.01
C SER A 190 -18.69 11.88 -4.44
N GLY A 191 -18.75 10.99 -5.44
CA GLY A 191 -18.93 11.40 -6.85
C GLY A 191 -17.74 12.20 -7.41
N ILE A 192 -16.59 12.20 -6.74
CA ILE A 192 -15.38 12.87 -7.21
C ILE A 192 -14.85 12.08 -8.40
N ALA A 193 -14.50 12.78 -9.48
CA ALA A 193 -13.92 12.15 -10.67
C ALA A 193 -12.69 11.31 -10.29
N PRO A 194 -12.56 10.06 -10.79
CA PRO A 194 -11.51 9.14 -10.38
C PRO A 194 -10.09 9.73 -10.53
N GLU A 195 -9.84 10.51 -11.58
CA GLU A 195 -8.56 11.15 -11.88
C GLU A 195 -8.08 12.11 -10.78
N VAL A 196 -9.03 12.82 -10.13
CA VAL A 196 -8.76 13.67 -8.97
C VAL A 196 -8.74 12.83 -7.70
N GLY A 197 -9.71 11.92 -7.59
CA GLY A 197 -9.85 10.98 -6.49
C GLY A 197 -8.59 10.17 -6.22
N TYR A 198 -7.89 9.72 -7.26
CA TYR A 198 -6.65 8.98 -7.17
C TYR A 198 -5.58 9.74 -6.37
N ASN A 199 -5.33 11.00 -6.73
CA ASN A 199 -4.35 11.84 -6.04
C ASN A 199 -4.77 12.21 -4.61
N VAL A 200 -6.08 12.41 -4.37
CA VAL A 200 -6.62 12.60 -3.02
C VAL A 200 -6.43 11.34 -2.17
N VAL A 201 -6.70 10.16 -2.72
CA VAL A 201 -6.51 8.88 -2.03
C VAL A 201 -5.04 8.64 -1.71
N CYS A 202 -4.10 8.95 -2.61
CA CYS A 202 -2.66 8.88 -2.30
C CYS A 202 -2.29 9.74 -1.07
N ALA A 203 -2.84 10.96 -0.98
CA ALA A 203 -2.56 11.85 0.15
C ALA A 203 -3.24 11.39 1.45
N VAL A 204 -4.49 10.90 1.37
CA VAL A 204 -5.20 10.30 2.51
C VAL A 204 -4.46 9.05 3.01
N LEU A 205 -3.98 8.20 2.10
CA LEU A 205 -3.21 7.00 2.44
C LEU A 205 -1.96 7.35 3.26
N ALA A 206 -1.17 8.34 2.81
CA ALA A 206 0.00 8.81 3.55
C ALA A 206 -0.37 9.35 4.95
N ALA A 207 -1.43 10.14 5.04
CA ALA A 207 -1.91 10.70 6.31
C ALA A 207 -2.41 9.61 7.28
N VAL A 208 -3.16 8.64 6.78
CA VAL A 208 -3.64 7.48 7.54
C VAL A 208 -2.48 6.63 8.01
N ALA A 209 -1.48 6.36 7.16
CA ALA A 209 -0.31 5.59 7.53
C ALA A 209 0.51 6.30 8.62
N ALA A 210 0.76 7.61 8.48
CA ALA A 210 1.48 8.40 9.49
C ALA A 210 0.74 8.44 10.85
N ALA A 211 -0.58 8.62 10.82
CA ALA A 211 -1.42 8.52 12.00
C ALA A 211 -1.36 7.10 12.61
N ALA A 212 -1.41 6.05 11.79
CA ALA A 212 -1.30 4.68 12.29
C ALA A 212 0.07 4.40 12.95
N ALA A 213 1.17 4.96 12.43
CA ALA A 213 2.49 4.87 13.07
C ALA A 213 2.55 5.61 14.41
N PHE A 214 1.93 6.80 14.50
CA PHE A 214 1.74 7.51 15.77
C PHE A 214 0.99 6.63 16.77
N GLY A 215 -0.17 6.09 16.37
CA GLY A 215 -0.99 5.21 17.21
C GLY A 215 -0.27 3.93 17.61
N ALA A 216 0.53 3.33 16.73
CA ALA A 216 1.34 2.16 17.01
C ALA A 216 2.34 2.41 18.16
N VAL A 217 3.09 3.52 18.13
CA VAL A 217 4.00 3.87 19.23
C VAL A 217 3.24 4.10 20.54
N ARG A 218 2.12 4.83 20.51
CA ARG A 218 1.31 5.08 21.72
C ARG A 218 0.75 3.81 22.32
N SER A 219 0.23 2.91 21.48
CA SER A 219 -0.31 1.61 21.89
C SER A 219 0.73 0.66 22.50
N ARG A 220 2.02 0.89 22.20
CA ARG A 220 3.16 0.13 22.72
C ARG A 220 3.87 0.83 23.87
N GLY A 221 3.25 1.84 24.48
CA GLY A 221 3.74 2.51 25.69
C GLY A 221 4.76 3.62 25.43
N GLY A 222 5.00 4.00 24.17
CA GLY A 222 5.82 5.17 23.85
C GLY A 222 5.06 6.48 24.08
N GLY A 223 5.74 7.54 24.52
CA GLY A 223 5.11 8.86 24.71
C GLY A 223 4.82 9.59 23.39
N PRO A 224 4.05 10.68 23.40
CA PRO A 224 3.62 11.38 22.17
C PRO A 224 4.77 12.00 21.37
N GLY A 225 5.86 12.44 22.01
CA GLY A 225 7.04 12.91 21.28
C GLY A 225 7.69 11.81 20.44
N LEU A 226 7.73 10.57 20.95
CA LEU A 226 8.23 9.41 20.21
C LEU A 226 7.26 9.02 19.09
N ALA A 227 5.96 9.15 19.34
CA ALA A 227 4.92 8.88 18.35
C ALA A 227 4.95 9.88 17.18
N LEU A 228 5.22 11.17 17.45
CA LEU A 228 5.52 12.17 16.41
C LEU A 228 6.75 11.78 15.59
N GLY A 229 7.79 11.29 16.27
CA GLY A 229 8.98 10.74 15.60
C GLY A 229 8.63 9.61 14.64
N ALA A 230 7.78 8.66 15.03
CA ALA A 230 7.35 7.57 14.15
C ALA A 230 6.53 8.06 12.94
N ALA A 231 5.59 8.98 13.17
CA ALA A 231 4.82 9.58 12.07
C ALA A 231 5.73 10.31 11.07
N PHE A 232 6.72 11.07 11.57
CA PHE A 232 7.70 11.74 10.73
C PHE A 232 8.58 10.76 9.97
N LEU A 233 9.15 9.75 10.66
CA LEU A 233 10.01 8.75 10.02
C LEU A 233 9.28 7.99 8.91
N LEU A 234 8.01 7.65 9.13
CA LEU A 234 7.20 6.97 8.12
C LEU A 234 6.90 7.88 6.92
N ALA A 235 6.46 9.12 7.19
CA ALA A 235 5.97 9.99 6.12
C ALA A 235 7.08 10.73 5.35
N PHE A 236 8.24 10.98 5.96
CA PHE A 236 9.22 11.93 5.44
C PHE A 236 10.67 11.49 5.51
N ALA A 237 11.05 10.45 6.27
CA ALA A 237 12.47 10.10 6.34
C ALA A 237 12.97 9.51 5.01
N GLY A 238 14.10 10.05 4.55
CA GLY A 238 14.93 9.50 3.51
C GLY A 238 15.88 8.42 3.99
N THR A 239 16.63 7.85 3.05
CA THR A 239 17.72 6.91 3.31
C THR A 239 19.06 7.64 3.40
N PHE A 240 20.11 6.97 3.88
CA PHE A 240 21.45 7.55 3.90
C PHE A 240 22.07 7.72 2.50
N ASP A 241 21.54 7.03 1.49
CA ASP A 241 21.97 7.22 0.10
C ASP A 241 21.72 8.65 -0.39
N GLY A 242 20.64 9.31 0.04
CA GLY A 242 20.38 10.70 -0.33
C GLY A 242 21.46 11.65 0.16
N ALA A 243 21.90 11.48 1.41
CA ALA A 243 23.02 12.23 1.96
C ALA A 243 24.34 11.90 1.26
N ARG A 244 24.57 10.62 0.93
CA ARG A 244 25.74 10.18 0.15
C ARG A 244 25.81 10.89 -1.21
N GLN A 245 24.69 11.00 -1.92
CA GLN A 245 24.62 11.72 -3.20
C GLN A 245 24.97 13.19 -3.06
N LEU A 246 24.43 13.88 -2.03
CA LEU A 246 24.77 15.28 -1.76
C LEU A 246 26.27 15.46 -1.44
N ILE A 247 26.85 14.57 -0.62
CA ILE A 247 28.29 14.58 -0.30
C ILE A 247 29.13 14.32 -1.56
N ALA A 248 28.63 13.51 -2.50
CA ALA A 248 29.27 13.25 -3.79
C ALA A 248 29.14 14.42 -4.79
N GLY A 249 28.52 15.53 -4.41
CA GLY A 249 28.41 16.75 -5.23
C GLY A 249 27.10 16.90 -5.99
N VAL A 250 26.12 15.99 -5.83
CA VAL A 250 24.78 16.17 -6.39
C VAL A 250 24.09 17.35 -5.70
N LYS A 251 23.46 18.23 -6.48
CA LYS A 251 22.80 19.43 -5.93
C LYS A 251 21.45 19.08 -5.30
N LEU A 252 21.05 19.87 -4.31
CA LEU A 252 19.69 19.78 -3.76
C LEU A 252 18.67 20.18 -4.84
N GLY A 253 17.68 19.32 -5.06
CA GLY A 253 16.75 19.37 -6.19
C GLY A 253 17.06 18.33 -7.27
N GLU A 254 18.26 17.74 -7.27
CA GLU A 254 18.75 16.78 -8.26
C GLU A 254 19.07 15.39 -7.67
N VAL A 255 18.82 15.16 -6.36
CA VAL A 255 19.01 13.85 -5.73
C VAL A 255 18.11 12.81 -6.41
N ASN A 256 18.71 11.71 -6.85
CA ASN A 256 18.04 10.66 -7.60
C ASN A 256 17.39 9.65 -6.65
N PHE A 257 16.06 9.70 -6.58
CA PHE A 257 15.25 8.76 -5.80
C PHE A 257 15.30 7.33 -6.35
N TRP A 258 15.45 7.17 -7.68
CA TRP A 258 15.52 5.85 -8.31
C TRP A 258 16.80 5.12 -7.91
N ASP A 259 17.94 5.80 -7.91
CA ASP A 259 19.20 5.19 -7.45
C ASP A 259 19.11 4.75 -5.97
N SER A 260 18.52 5.60 -5.11
CA SER A 260 18.33 5.27 -3.69
C SER A 260 17.39 4.09 -3.44
N SER A 261 16.45 3.84 -4.36
CA SER A 261 15.47 2.75 -4.27
C SER A 261 15.90 1.49 -5.03
N ARG A 262 17.13 1.48 -5.56
CA ARG A 262 17.78 0.32 -6.20
C ARG A 262 19.15 0.08 -5.54
N ARG A 263 19.19 0.21 -4.20
CA ARG A 263 20.45 0.22 -3.45
C ARG A 263 21.09 -1.16 -3.38
N VAL A 264 20.30 -2.22 -3.43
CA VAL A 264 20.77 -3.61 -3.53
C VAL A 264 20.72 -4.01 -5.00
N ALA A 265 21.87 -4.47 -5.53
CA ALA A 265 22.03 -4.83 -6.94
C ALA A 265 20.93 -5.77 -7.45
N ASP A 266 20.42 -5.51 -8.66
CA ASP A 266 19.36 -6.28 -9.34
C ASP A 266 18.08 -6.46 -8.51
N THR A 267 17.78 -5.53 -7.61
CA THR A 267 16.57 -5.55 -6.79
C THR A 267 15.92 -4.18 -6.63
N ILE A 268 14.69 -4.18 -6.11
CA ILE A 268 13.98 -2.98 -5.68
C ILE A 268 14.09 -2.88 -4.15
N THR A 269 14.47 -1.70 -3.65
CA THR A 269 14.60 -1.39 -2.22
C THR A 269 13.89 -0.08 -1.91
N GLU A 270 12.56 -0.05 -2.06
CA GLU A 270 11.78 1.11 -1.66
C GLU A 270 11.70 1.23 -0.13
N TRP A 271 11.42 2.44 0.33
CA TRP A 271 11.13 2.75 1.73
C TRP A 271 9.88 3.65 1.78
N PRO A 272 9.26 3.85 2.96
CA PRO A 272 7.95 4.50 3.07
C PRO A 272 7.79 5.83 2.31
N LEU A 273 8.74 6.77 2.42
CA LEU A 273 8.67 8.03 1.67
C LEU A 273 8.70 7.80 0.15
N PHE A 274 9.52 6.88 -0.37
CA PHE A 274 9.57 6.61 -1.81
C PHE A 274 8.20 6.11 -2.30
N THR A 275 7.65 5.09 -1.65
CA THR A 275 6.35 4.50 -2.01
C THR A 275 5.22 5.54 -1.92
N LEU A 276 5.13 6.28 -0.81
CA LEU A 276 4.09 7.28 -0.61
C LEU A 276 4.22 8.46 -1.58
N HIS A 277 5.45 8.89 -1.92
CA HIS A 277 5.69 9.98 -2.86
C HIS A 277 5.39 9.56 -4.30
N LEU A 278 5.87 8.39 -4.72
CA LEU A 278 5.57 7.81 -6.03
C LEU A 278 4.06 7.79 -6.24
N GLY A 279 3.32 7.41 -5.19
CA GLY A 279 1.86 7.39 -5.13
C GLY A 279 1.28 6.63 -6.31
N ASP A 280 1.81 5.43 -6.48
CA ASP A 280 1.07 4.29 -6.98
C ASP A 280 0.19 3.76 -5.83
N LEU A 281 -1.05 3.35 -6.12
CA LEU A 281 -1.94 2.76 -5.11
C LEU A 281 -1.74 1.24 -5.04
N HIS A 282 -0.52 0.80 -5.36
CA HIS A 282 -0.15 -0.59 -5.46
C HIS A 282 -0.37 -1.30 -4.11
N PRO A 283 -0.68 -2.62 -4.10
CA PRO A 283 -0.94 -3.41 -2.90
C PRO A 283 -0.08 -3.14 -1.66
N HIS A 284 1.25 -2.99 -1.79
CA HIS A 284 2.12 -2.72 -0.64
C HIS A 284 1.92 -1.33 -0.03
N ALA A 285 1.53 -0.34 -0.85
CA ALA A 285 1.22 1.01 -0.37
C ALA A 285 -0.09 1.01 0.42
N VAL A 286 -1.18 0.48 -0.16
CA VAL A 286 -2.51 0.47 0.47
C VAL A 286 -2.59 -0.46 1.69
N ALA A 287 -1.70 -1.44 1.80
CA ALA A 287 -1.59 -2.33 2.96
C ALA A 287 -0.86 -1.69 4.16
N MET A 288 -0.08 -0.62 3.97
CA MET A 288 0.76 -0.02 5.01
C MET A 288 -0.03 0.39 6.27
N PRO A 289 -1.22 1.04 6.19
CA PRO A 289 -2.05 1.29 7.36
C PRO A 289 -2.52 0.04 8.11
N LEU A 290 -2.79 -1.05 7.39
CA LEU A 290 -3.24 -2.32 7.97
C LEU A 290 -2.09 -2.99 8.73
N LEU A 291 -0.87 -2.97 8.18
CA LEU A 291 0.32 -3.46 8.86
C LEU A 291 0.56 -2.67 10.15
N LEU A 292 0.45 -1.34 10.13
CA LEU A 292 0.60 -0.50 11.31
C LEU A 292 -0.51 -0.70 12.35
N ALA A 293 -1.75 -0.94 11.92
CA ALA A 293 -2.84 -1.32 12.81
C ALA A 293 -2.57 -2.70 13.48
N LEU A 294 -2.03 -3.66 12.73
CA LEU A 294 -1.59 -4.95 13.28
C LEU A 294 -0.43 -4.76 14.28
N VAL A 295 0.56 -3.92 13.96
CA VAL A 295 1.65 -3.54 14.88
C VAL A 295 1.11 -2.94 16.17
N ALA A 296 0.04 -2.14 16.10
CA ALA A 296 -0.57 -1.53 17.29
C ALA A 296 -1.33 -2.55 18.16
N LEU A 297 -2.05 -3.48 17.54
CA LEU A 297 -3.06 -4.31 18.21
C LEU A 297 -2.62 -5.74 18.51
N ALA A 298 -1.65 -6.29 17.77
CA ALA A 298 -1.23 -7.69 17.89
C ALA A 298 -0.86 -8.06 19.35
N GLY A 299 -1.49 -9.09 19.89
CA GLY A 299 -1.21 -9.58 21.24
C GLY A 299 -1.72 -8.69 22.39
N ARG A 300 -2.43 -7.58 22.11
CA ARG A 300 -2.93 -6.65 23.14
C ARG A 300 -4.13 -7.20 23.90
N VAL A 301 -5.04 -7.88 23.19
CA VAL A 301 -6.21 -8.50 23.79
C VAL A 301 -5.87 -9.95 24.14
N SER A 302 -6.14 -10.36 25.38
CA SER A 302 -5.89 -11.73 25.84
C SER A 302 -7.01 -12.71 25.42
N GLY A 303 -6.70 -14.01 25.48
CA GLY A 303 -7.67 -15.08 25.22
C GLY A 303 -8.20 -15.18 23.78
N PRO A 304 -9.28 -15.94 23.56
CA PRO A 304 -9.82 -16.22 22.21
C PRO A 304 -10.24 -14.97 21.44
N LYS A 305 -10.79 -13.96 22.13
CA LYS A 305 -11.19 -12.69 21.49
C LYS A 305 -10.00 -11.97 20.85
N GLY A 306 -8.84 -12.02 21.50
CA GLY A 306 -7.62 -11.43 20.95
C GLY A 306 -7.05 -12.22 19.77
N VAL A 307 -7.16 -13.55 19.81
CA VAL A 307 -6.79 -14.41 18.68
C VAL A 307 -7.62 -14.07 17.44
N VAL A 308 -8.94 -13.90 17.60
CA VAL A 308 -9.83 -13.51 16.50
C VAL A 308 -9.51 -12.10 15.99
N LEU A 309 -9.27 -11.13 16.88
CA LEU A 309 -8.89 -9.77 16.49
C LEU A 309 -7.59 -9.77 15.65
N ASP A 310 -6.55 -10.43 16.15
CA ASP A 310 -5.27 -10.56 15.44
C ASP A 310 -5.48 -11.28 14.10
N GLY A 311 -6.36 -12.29 14.05
CA GLY A 311 -6.69 -13.05 12.84
C GLY A 311 -7.42 -12.23 11.78
N VAL A 312 -8.37 -11.38 12.17
CA VAL A 312 -9.06 -10.45 11.26
C VAL A 312 -8.09 -9.43 10.66
N LEU A 313 -7.20 -8.85 11.48
CA LEU A 313 -6.20 -7.90 11.01
C LEU A 313 -5.19 -8.56 10.07
N LEU A 314 -4.74 -9.78 10.40
CA LEU A 314 -3.86 -10.57 9.53
C LEU A 314 -4.55 -10.90 8.20
N ALA A 315 -5.80 -11.34 8.22
CA ALA A 315 -6.55 -11.63 7.00
C ALA A 315 -6.75 -10.39 6.12
N ALA A 316 -7.06 -9.24 6.73
CA ALA A 316 -7.19 -7.98 6.04
C ALA A 316 -5.88 -7.55 5.37
N LEU A 317 -4.76 -7.63 6.10
CA LEU A 317 -3.42 -7.34 5.59
C LEU A 317 -3.10 -8.21 4.37
N LEU A 318 -3.31 -9.52 4.48
CA LEU A 318 -3.02 -10.49 3.41
C LEU A 318 -3.96 -10.36 2.21
N SER A 319 -5.22 -9.98 2.44
CA SER A 319 -6.17 -9.70 1.34
C SER A 319 -5.78 -8.43 0.58
N ALA A 320 -5.17 -7.46 1.26
CA ALA A 320 -4.65 -6.24 0.63
C ALA A 320 -3.32 -6.49 -0.09
N ASN A 321 -2.40 -7.23 0.54
CA ASN A 321 -1.10 -7.57 -0.01
C ASN A 321 -0.57 -8.89 0.62
N PRO A 322 -0.65 -10.04 -0.07
CA PRO A 322 -0.20 -11.32 0.48
C PRO A 322 1.32 -11.41 0.64
N TRP A 323 2.10 -10.53 -0.01
CA TRP A 323 3.54 -10.43 0.21
C TRP A 323 3.89 -9.95 1.62
N ASP A 324 2.94 -9.36 2.36
CA ASP A 324 3.12 -9.00 3.76
C ASP A 324 2.99 -10.20 4.72
N LEU A 325 2.80 -11.44 4.23
CA LEU A 325 2.72 -12.63 5.08
C LEU A 325 3.89 -12.77 6.05
N PRO A 326 5.17 -12.66 5.63
CA PRO A 326 6.28 -12.73 6.58
C PRO A 326 6.20 -11.62 7.64
N ALA A 327 5.86 -10.39 7.23
CA ALA A 327 5.76 -9.25 8.15
C ALA A 327 4.61 -9.43 9.16
N GLY A 328 3.43 -9.84 8.69
CA GLY A 328 2.26 -10.10 9.51
C GLY A 328 2.51 -11.19 10.55
N LEU A 329 3.12 -12.31 10.16
CA LEU A 329 3.47 -13.40 11.10
C LEU A 329 4.49 -12.95 12.15
N LEU A 330 5.52 -12.21 11.74
CA LEU A 330 6.53 -11.68 12.67
C LEU A 330 5.95 -10.64 13.63
N VAL A 331 5.00 -9.81 13.19
CA VAL A 331 4.29 -8.86 14.06
C VAL A 331 3.37 -9.58 15.04
N VAL A 332 2.63 -10.60 14.61
CA VAL A 332 1.81 -11.44 15.51
C VAL A 332 2.69 -12.12 16.56
N ALA A 333 3.83 -12.69 16.15
CA ALA A 333 4.80 -13.29 17.06
C ALA A 333 5.38 -12.26 18.05
N ALA A 334 5.84 -11.11 17.55
CA ALA A 334 6.35 -10.02 18.37
C ALA A 334 5.30 -9.54 19.39
N GLY A 335 4.07 -9.30 18.94
CA GLY A 335 2.96 -8.88 19.79
C GLY A 335 2.62 -9.89 20.88
N ALA A 336 2.60 -11.19 20.56
CA ALA A 336 2.39 -12.26 21.54
C ALA A 336 3.56 -12.34 22.55
N LEU A 337 4.80 -12.21 22.09
CA LEU A 337 6.02 -12.28 22.91
C LEU A 337 6.20 -11.12 23.89
N VAL A 338 5.43 -10.01 23.74
CA VAL A 338 5.42 -8.91 24.72
C VAL A 338 4.93 -9.38 26.09
N GLY A 339 3.86 -10.19 26.12
CA GLY A 339 3.19 -10.62 27.34
C GLY A 339 3.25 -12.13 27.63
N LEU A 340 3.64 -12.95 26.65
CA LEU A 340 3.66 -14.42 26.78
C LEU A 340 5.09 -14.96 26.74
N GLY A 341 5.28 -16.15 27.32
CA GLY A 341 6.48 -16.96 27.09
C GLY A 341 6.50 -17.57 25.67
N PRO A 342 7.66 -17.99 25.15
CA PRO A 342 7.81 -18.42 23.76
C PRO A 342 6.83 -19.51 23.32
N GLY A 343 6.67 -20.59 24.11
CA GLY A 343 5.74 -21.68 23.76
C GLY A 343 4.28 -21.23 23.65
N ARG A 344 3.82 -20.38 24.57
CA ARG A 344 2.46 -19.80 24.51
C ARG A 344 2.30 -18.80 23.37
N ALA A 345 3.37 -18.07 23.04
CA ALA A 345 3.37 -17.15 21.90
C ALA A 345 3.25 -17.91 20.57
N VAL A 346 3.96 -19.03 20.40
CA VAL A 346 3.83 -19.92 19.24
C VAL A 346 2.40 -20.46 19.12
N LEU A 347 1.84 -20.98 20.22
CA LEU A 347 0.46 -21.48 20.23
C LEU A 347 -0.55 -20.38 19.86
N ARG A 348 -0.39 -19.17 20.41
CA ARG A 348 -1.23 -18.03 20.05
C ARG A 348 -1.08 -17.69 18.57
N GLY A 349 0.14 -17.64 18.03
CA GLY A 349 0.39 -17.36 16.62
C GLY A 349 -0.28 -18.39 15.70
N ALA A 350 -0.14 -19.68 16.00
CA ALA A 350 -0.82 -20.75 15.27
C ALA A 350 -2.35 -20.60 15.32
N ALA A 351 -2.90 -20.29 16.51
CA ALA A 351 -4.32 -20.02 16.68
C ALA A 351 -4.77 -18.77 15.89
N THR A 352 -3.96 -17.72 15.83
CA THR A 352 -4.22 -16.51 15.03
C THR A 352 -4.27 -16.81 13.54
N VAL A 353 -3.34 -17.63 13.03
CA VAL A 353 -3.34 -18.08 11.63
C VAL A 353 -4.60 -18.93 11.34
N ALA A 354 -4.96 -19.85 12.22
CA ALA A 354 -6.20 -20.62 12.05
C ALA A 354 -7.44 -19.72 12.07
N ALA A 355 -7.48 -18.72 12.95
CA ALA A 355 -8.58 -17.77 13.06
C ALA A 355 -8.67 -16.78 11.88
N SER A 356 -7.60 -16.60 11.09
CA SER A 356 -7.62 -15.70 9.92
C SER A 356 -8.26 -16.36 8.70
N VAL A 357 -8.26 -17.70 8.60
CA VAL A 357 -8.73 -18.46 7.43
C VAL A 357 -10.16 -18.08 7.00
N PRO A 358 -11.18 -18.01 7.88
CA PRO A 358 -12.53 -17.64 7.46
C PRO A 358 -12.63 -16.24 6.85
N PHE A 359 -11.75 -15.33 7.26
CA PHE A 359 -11.70 -13.96 6.77
C PHE A 359 -10.89 -13.82 5.47
N LEU A 360 -10.09 -14.83 5.13
CA LEU A 360 -9.32 -14.91 3.89
C LEU A 360 -10.11 -15.53 2.73
N VAL A 361 -11.28 -16.11 2.98
CA VAL A 361 -12.05 -16.84 1.95
C VAL A 361 -12.28 -16.03 0.67
N PRO A 362 -12.69 -14.74 0.68
CA PRO A 362 -12.85 -13.98 -0.57
C PRO A 362 -11.55 -13.90 -1.37
N PHE A 363 -10.41 -13.71 -0.70
CA PHE A 363 -9.09 -13.69 -1.32
C PHE A 363 -8.69 -15.08 -1.85
N LEU A 364 -8.91 -16.14 -1.07
CA LEU A 364 -8.55 -17.52 -1.44
C LEU A 364 -9.35 -18.06 -2.64
N LEU A 365 -10.57 -17.56 -2.84
CA LEU A 365 -11.44 -17.91 -3.97
C LEU A 365 -11.26 -17.01 -5.20
N SER A 366 -10.51 -15.91 -5.07
CA SER A 366 -10.23 -15.01 -6.19
C SER A 366 -9.12 -15.57 -7.08
N PRO A 367 -9.17 -15.36 -8.40
CA PRO A 367 -8.01 -15.60 -9.25
C PRO A 367 -6.82 -14.77 -8.73
N ARG A 368 -5.62 -15.30 -8.82
CA ARG A 368 -4.43 -14.70 -8.21
C ARG A 368 -3.17 -15.03 -9.02
N PRO A 369 -2.12 -14.20 -8.92
CA PRO A 369 -0.83 -14.46 -9.54
C PRO A 369 -0.28 -15.82 -9.13
N GLU A 370 0.28 -16.53 -10.10
CA GLU A 370 0.93 -17.82 -9.87
C GLU A 370 2.22 -17.62 -9.05
N MET A 371 2.31 -18.31 -7.91
CA MET A 371 3.56 -18.41 -7.15
C MET A 371 4.34 -19.63 -7.66
N GLN A 372 5.45 -19.42 -8.35
CA GLN A 372 6.24 -20.51 -8.98
C GLN A 372 7.09 -21.33 -7.98
N GLY A 373 6.84 -21.18 -6.67
CA GLY A 373 7.56 -21.85 -5.60
C GLY A 373 8.62 -20.99 -4.91
N LEU A 374 9.45 -21.65 -4.09
CA LEU A 374 10.57 -21.05 -3.36
C LEU A 374 11.90 -21.56 -3.91
N ARG A 375 12.93 -20.73 -3.83
CA ARG A 375 14.32 -21.05 -4.22
C ARG A 375 15.30 -20.61 -3.15
N SER A 376 16.44 -21.30 -3.06
CA SER A 376 17.59 -20.81 -2.30
C SER A 376 18.22 -19.61 -3.01
N VAL A 377 18.76 -18.68 -2.24
CA VAL A 377 19.42 -17.49 -2.76
C VAL A 377 20.93 -17.71 -2.85
N THR A 378 21.53 -17.26 -3.94
CA THR A 378 22.99 -17.30 -4.16
C THR A 378 23.64 -15.93 -3.90
N GLY A 379 22.98 -14.84 -4.29
CA GLY A 379 23.41 -13.47 -4.01
C GLY A 379 23.37 -13.11 -2.51
N ALA A 380 24.18 -12.12 -2.13
CA ALA A 380 24.25 -11.61 -0.76
C ALA A 380 24.13 -10.08 -0.78
N THR A 381 23.39 -9.52 0.17
CA THR A 381 23.40 -8.06 0.37
C THR A 381 24.64 -7.66 1.15
N THR A 382 25.36 -6.65 0.65
CA THR A 382 26.54 -6.13 1.34
C THR A 382 26.14 -5.22 2.50
N ALA A 383 27.01 -5.10 3.51
CA ALA A 383 26.76 -4.20 4.64
C ALA A 383 26.60 -2.73 4.22
N PRO A 384 27.40 -2.17 3.27
CA PRO A 384 27.20 -0.81 2.79
C PRO A 384 25.85 -0.58 2.10
N GLU A 385 25.35 -1.55 1.32
CA GLU A 385 24.03 -1.43 0.68
C GLU A 385 22.91 -1.34 1.74
N ALA A 386 22.91 -2.27 2.70
CA ALA A 386 21.93 -2.25 3.78
C ALA A 386 22.04 -0.99 4.67
N PHE A 387 23.27 -0.53 4.94
CA PHE A 387 23.51 0.69 5.72
C PHE A 387 23.02 1.94 4.99
N LEU A 388 23.26 2.05 3.68
CA LEU A 388 22.78 3.18 2.88
C LEU A 388 21.26 3.17 2.74
N HIS A 389 20.63 2.00 2.67
CA HIS A 389 19.18 1.87 2.54
C HIS A 389 18.45 2.14 3.87
N PHE A 390 18.80 1.45 4.95
CA PHE A 390 18.08 1.60 6.23
C PHE A 390 18.60 2.75 7.10
N GLY A 391 19.88 3.11 6.98
CA GLY A 391 20.50 4.24 7.67
C GLY A 391 20.13 4.38 9.15
N ALA A 392 19.49 5.50 9.49
CA ALA A 392 19.08 5.84 10.86
C ALA A 392 18.12 4.81 11.48
N LEU A 393 17.31 4.12 10.66
CA LEU A 393 16.33 3.14 11.11
C LEU A 393 16.98 1.91 11.76
N LEU A 394 18.21 1.54 11.36
CA LEU A 394 18.99 0.48 12.01
C LEU A 394 19.97 1.02 13.07
N LEU A 395 20.44 2.26 12.92
CA LEU A 395 21.39 2.85 13.87
C LEU A 395 20.83 2.95 15.29
N VAL A 396 19.58 3.40 15.45
CA VAL A 396 18.96 3.55 16.78
C VAL A 396 18.80 2.19 17.48
N PRO A 397 18.22 1.15 16.85
CA PRO A 397 18.21 -0.20 17.42
C PRO A 397 19.60 -0.73 17.76
N ALA A 398 20.60 -0.53 16.89
CA ALA A 398 21.97 -0.99 17.13
C ALA A 398 22.61 -0.34 18.37
N LEU A 399 22.45 0.97 18.55
CA LEU A 399 22.93 1.64 19.77
C LEU A 399 22.14 1.21 21.01
N ALA A 400 20.82 1.05 20.87
CA ALA A 400 19.96 0.61 21.96
C ALA A 400 20.32 -0.79 22.46
N VAL A 401 20.55 -1.76 21.56
CA VAL A 401 20.91 -3.12 21.97
C VAL A 401 22.24 -3.15 22.72
N GLY A 402 23.25 -2.39 22.28
CA GLY A 402 24.52 -2.28 22.98
C GLY A 402 24.37 -1.72 24.40
N VAL A 403 23.61 -0.63 24.57
CA VAL A 403 23.35 -0.05 25.90
C VAL A 403 22.56 -1.02 26.79
N ALA A 404 21.57 -1.72 26.24
CA ALA A 404 20.78 -2.70 26.97
C ALA A 404 21.63 -3.87 27.46
N LEU A 405 22.50 -4.41 26.62
CA LEU A 405 23.39 -5.53 26.97
C LEU A 405 24.38 -5.15 28.07
N VAL A 406 25.00 -3.97 27.96
CA VAL A 406 25.91 -3.47 29.01
C VAL A 406 25.18 -3.32 30.34
N ARG A 407 23.93 -2.82 30.33
CA ARG A 407 23.12 -2.67 31.55
C ARG A 407 22.57 -3.99 32.11
N ALA A 408 22.51 -5.03 31.30
CA ALA A 408 22.02 -6.33 31.71
C ALA A 408 23.06 -7.14 32.52
N GLY A 409 24.35 -6.83 32.37
CA GLY A 409 25.42 -7.46 33.14
C GLY A 409 25.46 -6.96 34.60
N LYS A 410 25.79 -7.86 35.54
CA LYS A 410 25.89 -7.55 36.98
C LYS A 410 27.21 -6.87 37.36
N GLY A 411 28.20 -6.88 36.47
CA GLY A 411 29.52 -6.31 36.67
C GLY A 411 30.23 -6.05 35.33
N PRO A 412 31.40 -5.38 35.34
CA PRO A 412 32.08 -4.94 34.12
C PRO A 412 32.43 -6.08 33.16
N ASP A 413 32.86 -7.23 33.70
CA ASP A 413 33.27 -8.38 32.88
C ASP A 413 32.06 -9.05 32.20
N GLU A 414 30.96 -9.23 32.92
CA GLU A 414 29.72 -9.76 32.35
C GLU A 414 29.12 -8.80 31.32
N SER A 415 29.16 -7.50 31.59
CA SER A 415 28.72 -6.47 30.63
C SER A 415 29.57 -6.50 29.35
N LEU A 416 30.90 -6.63 29.46
CA LEU A 416 31.79 -6.76 28.31
C LEU A 416 31.53 -8.06 27.54
N PHE A 417 31.37 -9.17 28.25
CA PHE A 417 31.04 -10.46 27.66
C PHE A 417 29.74 -10.39 26.87
N LEU A 418 28.65 -9.87 27.47
CA LEU A 418 27.36 -9.74 26.78
C LEU A 418 27.43 -8.78 25.59
N ALA A 419 28.14 -7.66 25.72
CA ALA A 419 28.31 -6.69 24.65
C ALA A 419 29.14 -7.23 23.45
N THR A 420 29.94 -8.28 23.65
CA THR A 420 30.80 -8.89 22.62
C THR A 420 30.27 -10.22 22.11
N LEU A 421 29.51 -10.99 22.90
CA LEU A 421 28.97 -12.30 22.56
C LEU A 421 28.08 -12.26 21.31
N PHE A 422 27.10 -11.36 21.25
CA PHE A 422 26.17 -11.30 20.12
C PHE A 422 26.83 -10.76 18.83
N PRO A 423 27.70 -9.72 18.88
CA PRO A 423 28.54 -9.37 17.74
C PRO A 423 29.48 -10.51 17.28
N ALA A 424 30.05 -11.28 18.21
CA ALA A 424 30.87 -12.44 17.87
C ALA A 424 30.05 -13.54 17.19
N ALA A 425 28.83 -13.80 17.67
CA ALA A 425 27.88 -14.71 17.02
C ALA A 425 27.48 -14.21 15.62
N ALA A 426 27.22 -12.91 15.47
CA ALA A 426 26.98 -12.29 14.17
C ALA A 426 28.16 -12.55 13.23
N LEU A 427 29.38 -12.25 13.68
CA LEU A 427 30.61 -12.46 12.92
C LEU A 427 30.81 -13.93 12.55
N ALA A 428 30.53 -14.87 13.46
CA ALA A 428 30.59 -16.30 13.16
C ALA A 428 29.64 -16.68 12.01
N VAL A 429 28.40 -16.18 12.02
CA VAL A 429 27.46 -16.38 10.91
C VAL A 429 28.00 -15.75 9.62
N VAL A 430 28.59 -14.55 9.68
CA VAL A 430 29.21 -13.92 8.49
C VAL A 430 30.35 -14.78 7.94
N VAL A 431 31.23 -15.31 8.79
CA VAL A 431 32.35 -16.18 8.39
C VAL A 431 31.85 -17.48 7.77
N LEU A 432 30.79 -18.08 8.33
CA LEU A 432 30.24 -19.35 7.83
C LEU A 432 29.43 -19.21 6.53
N THR A 433 28.81 -18.06 6.30
CA THR A 433 27.85 -17.88 5.20
C THR A 433 28.31 -16.89 4.13
N HIS A 434 29.35 -16.10 4.41
CA HIS A 434 29.75 -14.92 3.63
C HIS A 434 28.63 -13.89 3.44
N ARG A 435 27.64 -13.85 4.34
CA ARG A 435 26.48 -12.95 4.27
C ARG A 435 26.48 -11.97 5.47
N PRO A 436 27.00 -10.74 5.30
CA PRO A 436 27.13 -9.80 6.41
C PRO A 436 25.78 -9.38 6.99
N VAL A 437 24.79 -9.13 6.13
CA VAL A 437 23.44 -8.71 6.55
C VAL A 437 22.73 -9.82 7.34
N LEU A 438 22.85 -11.07 6.91
CA LEU A 438 22.34 -12.23 7.64
C LEU A 438 22.98 -12.35 9.02
N GLY A 439 24.31 -12.23 9.13
CA GLY A 439 25.00 -12.31 10.41
C GLY A 439 24.59 -11.20 11.37
N LEU A 440 24.54 -9.94 10.91
CA LEU A 440 24.09 -8.80 11.71
C LEU A 440 22.64 -8.97 12.19
N ALA A 441 21.74 -9.40 11.31
CA ALA A 441 20.35 -9.67 11.66
C ALA A 441 20.24 -10.80 12.71
N ALA A 442 20.95 -11.90 12.52
CA ALA A 442 20.96 -13.03 13.46
C ALA A 442 21.47 -12.62 14.84
N GLY A 443 22.61 -11.91 14.91
CA GLY A 443 23.15 -11.42 16.17
C GLY A 443 22.19 -10.47 16.90
N PHE A 444 21.52 -9.57 16.16
CA PHE A 444 20.51 -8.68 16.74
C PHE A 444 19.30 -9.45 17.28
N VAL A 445 18.77 -10.42 16.51
CA VAL A 445 17.62 -11.24 16.94
C VAL A 445 17.96 -12.03 18.20
N LEU A 446 19.15 -12.63 18.27
CA LEU A 446 19.62 -13.34 19.46
C LEU A 446 19.74 -12.40 20.68
N ALA A 447 20.30 -11.21 20.50
CA ALA A 447 20.41 -10.21 21.56
C ALA A 447 19.03 -9.74 22.04
N ALA A 448 18.10 -9.46 21.12
CA ALA A 448 16.73 -9.08 21.44
C ALA A 448 15.98 -10.19 22.19
N ALA A 449 16.20 -11.46 21.81
CA ALA A 449 15.63 -12.61 22.52
C ALA A 449 16.16 -12.71 23.96
N TYR A 450 17.46 -12.51 24.17
CA TYR A 450 18.08 -12.47 25.50
C TYR A 450 17.56 -11.30 26.36
N LEU A 451 17.41 -10.13 25.76
CA LEU A 451 16.96 -8.91 26.42
C LEU A 451 15.45 -8.92 26.71
N ARG A 452 14.65 -9.71 25.99
CA ARG A 452 13.19 -9.71 26.10
C ARG A 452 12.66 -9.78 27.54
N THR A 453 13.27 -10.61 28.38
CA THR A 453 12.88 -10.80 29.79
C THR A 453 13.57 -9.84 30.75
N ARG A 454 14.43 -8.95 30.25
CA ARG A 454 15.24 -7.98 31.00
C ARG A 454 14.86 -6.53 30.70
N VAL A 455 13.99 -6.33 29.72
CA VAL A 455 13.36 -5.05 29.42
C VAL A 455 11.85 -5.18 29.48
N ASP A 456 11.17 -4.07 29.76
CA ASP A 456 9.71 -4.00 29.92
C ASP A 456 9.09 -2.91 29.04
N GLY A 457 7.76 -2.93 28.95
CA GLY A 457 6.96 -1.89 28.30
C GLY A 457 7.37 -1.55 26.86
N ALA A 458 7.61 -0.26 26.63
CA ALA A 458 7.99 0.29 25.33
C ALA A 458 9.30 -0.29 24.78
N LEU A 459 10.30 -0.51 25.64
CA LEU A 459 11.59 -1.05 25.22
C LEU A 459 11.44 -2.51 24.77
N ARG A 460 10.69 -3.33 25.52
CA ARG A 460 10.40 -4.72 25.09
C ARG A 460 9.72 -4.75 23.74
N SER A 461 8.70 -3.93 23.55
CA SER A 461 7.97 -3.83 22.26
C SER A 461 8.90 -3.36 21.14
N GLY A 462 9.72 -2.33 21.39
CA GLY A 462 10.69 -1.82 20.43
C GLY A 462 11.72 -2.86 20.00
N PHE A 463 12.30 -3.62 20.93
CA PHE A 463 13.26 -4.68 20.60
C PHE A 463 12.62 -5.82 19.82
N LEU A 464 11.39 -6.24 20.15
CA LEU A 464 10.70 -7.30 19.43
C LEU A 464 10.31 -6.87 18.01
N LEU A 465 9.89 -5.62 17.80
CA LEU A 465 9.61 -5.07 16.47
C LEU A 465 10.89 -4.88 15.64
N ALA A 466 11.98 -4.41 16.25
CA ALA A 466 13.29 -4.34 15.58
C ALA A 466 13.80 -5.74 15.21
N ALA A 467 13.61 -6.74 16.08
CA ALA A 467 13.98 -8.13 15.78
C ALA A 467 13.14 -8.71 14.64
N ALA A 468 11.84 -8.41 14.59
CA ALA A 468 10.98 -8.75 13.46
C ALA A 468 11.47 -8.10 12.16
N ALA A 469 11.88 -6.83 12.19
CA ALA A 469 12.46 -6.17 11.02
C ALA A 469 13.79 -6.79 10.58
N CYS A 470 14.69 -7.10 11.51
CA CYS A 470 15.94 -7.81 11.21
C CYS A 470 15.67 -9.21 10.63
N ALA A 471 14.66 -9.93 11.15
CA ALA A 471 14.25 -11.21 10.58
C ALA A 471 13.74 -11.07 9.14
N LEU A 472 12.93 -10.05 8.85
CA LEU A 472 12.50 -9.74 7.47
C LEU A 472 13.68 -9.49 6.55
N VAL A 473 14.67 -8.70 6.99
CA VAL A 473 15.89 -8.42 6.22
C VAL A 473 16.73 -9.70 5.99
N ALA A 474 16.69 -10.66 6.91
CA ALA A 474 17.40 -11.94 6.77
C ALA A 474 16.72 -12.94 5.82
N ILE A 475 15.40 -12.87 5.61
CA ILE A 475 14.67 -13.78 4.70
C ILE A 475 15.26 -13.82 3.28
N PRO A 476 15.42 -12.68 2.57
CA PRO A 476 15.96 -12.69 1.20
C PRO A 476 17.45 -13.01 1.13
N GLU A 477 18.13 -13.18 2.27
CA GLU A 477 19.49 -13.72 2.33
C GLU A 477 19.50 -15.25 2.39
N LEU A 478 18.35 -15.91 2.51
CA LEU A 478 18.23 -17.36 2.64
C LEU A 478 17.34 -17.96 1.55
N VAL A 479 16.15 -17.38 1.38
CA VAL A 479 15.10 -17.89 0.49
C VAL A 479 14.49 -16.74 -0.30
N ALA A 480 14.16 -17.01 -1.56
CA ALA A 480 13.39 -16.10 -2.40
C ALA A 480 12.19 -16.84 -3.02
N VAL A 481 11.14 -16.09 -3.30
CA VAL A 481 10.04 -16.55 -4.14
C VAL A 481 10.52 -16.57 -5.59
N LYS A 482 10.26 -17.67 -6.30
CA LYS A 482 10.56 -17.78 -7.73
C LYS A 482 9.55 -16.93 -8.50
N ASP A 483 10.06 -15.95 -9.22
CA ASP A 483 9.29 -15.02 -10.04
C ASP A 483 9.71 -15.12 -11.53
N PRO A 484 8.90 -14.60 -12.46
CA PRO A 484 9.13 -14.76 -13.90
C PRO A 484 10.18 -13.81 -14.48
N TYR A 485 10.88 -13.01 -13.66
CA TYR A 485 11.80 -11.97 -14.14
C TYR A 485 13.21 -12.51 -14.46
N GLY A 486 13.42 -13.82 -14.36
CA GLY A 486 14.68 -14.48 -14.75
C GLY A 486 15.76 -14.46 -13.65
N GLU A 487 16.91 -15.07 -13.94
CA GLU A 487 17.98 -15.31 -12.96
C GLU A 487 18.67 -14.01 -12.48
N GLN A 488 18.74 -12.98 -13.32
CA GLN A 488 19.30 -11.69 -12.90
C GLN A 488 18.52 -11.12 -11.72
N PHE A 489 17.18 -11.12 -11.80
CA PHE A 489 16.27 -10.57 -10.79
C PHE A 489 15.79 -11.62 -9.78
N HIS A 490 16.52 -12.73 -9.61
CA HIS A 490 16.09 -13.94 -8.88
C HIS A 490 15.57 -13.74 -7.44
N ARG A 491 15.88 -12.62 -6.79
CA ARG A 491 15.41 -12.28 -5.44
C ARG A 491 14.77 -10.90 -5.34
N MET A 492 14.55 -10.21 -6.47
CA MET A 492 14.10 -8.81 -6.53
C MET A 492 12.84 -8.59 -5.70
N ASN A 493 11.77 -9.34 -5.98
CA ASN A 493 10.50 -9.15 -5.28
C ASN A 493 10.58 -9.53 -3.80
N THR A 494 11.37 -10.55 -3.46
CA THR A 494 11.52 -10.96 -2.05
C THR A 494 12.26 -9.90 -1.26
N VAL A 495 13.36 -9.33 -1.79
CA VAL A 495 14.06 -8.20 -1.20
C VAL A 495 13.13 -7.01 -1.06
N PHE A 496 12.43 -6.62 -2.14
CA PHE A 496 11.51 -5.49 -2.14
C PHE A 496 10.47 -5.60 -1.02
N LYS A 497 9.70 -6.68 -1.01
CA LYS A 497 8.56 -6.81 -0.09
C LYS A 497 9.02 -7.00 1.36
N CYS A 498 10.11 -7.74 1.59
CA CYS A 498 10.67 -7.88 2.94
C CYS A 498 11.27 -6.56 3.47
N TYR A 499 11.99 -5.81 2.63
CA TYR A 499 12.63 -4.55 3.05
C TYR A 499 11.58 -3.45 3.27
N ALA A 500 10.54 -3.39 2.43
CA ALA A 500 9.42 -2.47 2.64
C ALA A 500 8.74 -2.72 3.99
N GLY A 501 8.42 -3.98 4.31
CA GLY A 501 7.89 -4.36 5.62
C GLY A 501 8.84 -4.02 6.77
N ALA A 502 10.13 -4.34 6.63
CA ALA A 502 11.14 -4.05 7.64
C ALA A 502 11.25 -2.54 7.93
N ALA A 503 11.24 -1.70 6.90
CA ALA A 503 11.31 -0.25 7.06
C ALA A 503 10.11 0.29 7.86
N VAL A 504 8.87 -0.18 7.57
CA VAL A 504 7.67 0.19 8.32
C VAL A 504 7.79 -0.20 9.80
N LEU A 505 8.28 -1.40 10.10
CA LEU A 505 8.49 -1.85 11.48
C LEU A 505 9.55 -1.00 12.21
N LEU A 506 10.64 -0.64 11.52
CA LEU A 506 11.71 0.18 12.11
C LEU A 506 11.26 1.63 12.35
N CYS A 507 10.36 2.20 11.53
CA CYS A 507 9.77 3.51 11.79
C CYS A 507 9.04 3.57 13.16
N VAL A 508 8.53 2.45 13.67
CA VAL A 508 7.91 2.34 14.99
C VAL A 508 8.95 1.92 16.06
N ALA A 509 9.83 0.96 15.74
CA ALA A 509 10.79 0.42 16.69
C ALA A 509 11.87 1.44 17.09
N ALA A 510 12.40 2.22 16.14
CA ALA A 510 13.46 3.18 16.41
C ALA A 510 13.04 4.24 17.44
N PRO A 511 11.87 4.91 17.33
CA PRO A 511 11.41 5.84 18.36
C PRO A 511 11.19 5.19 19.73
N LEU A 512 10.66 3.95 19.79
CA LEU A 512 10.49 3.23 21.07
C LEU A 512 11.83 2.94 21.75
N LEU A 513 12.89 2.72 20.98
CA LEU A 513 14.24 2.42 21.48
C LEU A 513 15.11 3.66 21.71
N LEU A 514 14.79 4.79 21.08
CA LEU A 514 15.56 6.05 21.15
C LEU A 514 15.89 6.57 22.57
N PRO A 515 15.02 6.43 23.59
CA PRO A 515 15.36 6.88 24.94
C PRO A 515 16.60 6.18 25.52
N LEU A 516 16.87 4.93 25.11
CA LEU A 516 17.94 4.12 25.67
C LEU A 516 19.33 4.66 25.33
N PRO A 517 19.73 4.89 24.05
CA PRO A 517 21.01 5.50 23.73
C PRO A 517 21.15 6.92 24.31
N LEU A 518 20.05 7.69 24.38
CA LEU A 518 20.06 9.05 24.94
C LEU A 518 20.23 9.10 26.48
N SER A 519 20.05 7.97 27.16
CA SER A 519 20.17 7.90 28.62
C SER A 519 21.61 7.76 29.12
N SER A 520 22.61 7.65 28.22
CA SER A 520 24.03 7.63 28.61
C SER A 520 24.51 8.99 29.12
N ARG A 521 24.97 9.08 30.37
CA ARG A 521 25.50 10.33 30.95
C ARG A 521 26.90 10.67 30.45
N ARG A 522 27.77 9.67 30.29
CA ARG A 522 29.18 9.84 29.88
C ARG A 522 29.32 10.10 28.38
N LEU A 523 28.57 9.39 27.55
CA LEU A 523 28.62 9.51 26.09
C LEU A 523 27.50 10.40 25.54
N ARG A 524 26.92 11.28 26.37
CA ARG A 524 25.73 12.07 26.02
C ARG A 524 25.92 12.92 24.76
N LEU A 525 27.05 13.64 24.67
CA LEU A 525 27.34 14.53 23.55
C LEU A 525 27.66 13.77 22.26
N PRO A 526 28.58 12.78 22.26
CA PRO A 526 28.87 12.04 21.02
C PRO A 526 27.66 11.26 20.52
N VAL A 527 26.87 10.63 21.39
CA VAL A 527 25.64 9.92 20.98
C VAL A 527 24.62 10.88 20.40
N ARG A 528 24.39 12.05 21.02
CA ARG A 528 23.50 13.07 20.47
C ARG A 528 24.00 13.64 19.15
N GLY A 529 25.31 13.86 19.01
CA GLY A 529 25.92 14.31 17.77
C GLY A 529 25.74 13.30 16.64
N LEU A 530 26.01 12.02 16.92
CA LEU A 530 25.82 10.92 15.97
C LEU A 530 24.34 10.78 15.54
N LEU A 531 23.42 10.78 16.50
CA LEU A 531 21.98 10.69 16.22
C LEU A 531 21.46 11.94 15.47
N GLY A 532 21.98 13.12 15.80
CA GLY A 532 21.68 14.36 15.08
C GLY A 532 22.16 14.32 13.64
N LEU A 533 23.39 13.86 13.40
CA LEU A 533 23.94 13.69 12.05
C LEU A 533 23.14 12.64 11.25
N ALA A 534 22.81 11.52 11.89
CA ALA A 534 21.97 10.49 11.29
C ALA A 534 20.59 11.04 10.91
N PHE A 535 19.96 11.83 11.79
CA PHE A 535 18.69 12.49 11.49
C PHE A 535 18.83 13.46 10.31
N LEU A 536 19.86 14.31 10.30
CA LEU A 536 20.13 15.23 9.19
C LEU A 536 20.31 14.49 7.85
N ALA A 537 20.98 13.34 7.86
CA ALA A 537 21.14 12.52 6.66
C ALA A 537 19.80 12.04 6.10
N THR A 538 18.82 11.71 6.95
CA THR A 538 17.45 11.34 6.51
C THR A 538 16.67 12.51 5.91
N LEU A 539 17.11 13.76 6.10
CA LEU A 539 16.44 14.93 5.52
C LEU A 539 16.80 15.18 4.06
N ALA A 540 17.79 14.49 3.50
CA ALA A 540 18.23 14.71 2.12
C ALA A 540 17.09 14.54 1.10
N HIS A 541 16.36 13.42 1.15
CA HIS A 541 15.22 13.12 0.27
C HIS A 541 14.04 14.08 0.45
N PRO A 542 13.49 14.32 1.66
CA PRO A 542 12.35 15.23 1.81
C PRO A 542 12.70 16.67 1.47
N LEU A 543 13.91 17.16 1.79
CA LEU A 543 14.35 18.49 1.37
C LEU A 543 14.51 18.57 -0.15
N ASN A 544 15.03 17.52 -0.79
CA ASN A 544 15.11 17.43 -2.24
C ASN A 544 13.72 17.51 -2.89
N LEU A 545 12.74 16.76 -2.37
CA LEU A 545 11.36 16.83 -2.82
C LEU A 545 10.77 18.22 -2.65
N ALA A 546 10.98 18.84 -1.49
CA ALA A 546 10.49 20.18 -1.23
C ALA A 546 11.04 21.19 -2.23
N VAL A 547 12.33 21.13 -2.55
CA VAL A 547 12.96 21.99 -3.58
C VAL A 547 12.41 21.69 -4.97
N GLN A 548 12.29 20.41 -5.36
CA GLN A 548 11.72 20.04 -6.65
C GLN A 548 10.29 20.55 -6.82
N ARG A 549 9.46 20.43 -5.78
CA ARG A 549 8.06 20.88 -5.83
C ARG A 549 7.91 22.39 -5.72
N ALA A 550 8.75 23.07 -4.95
CA ALA A 550 8.75 24.54 -4.91
C ALA A 550 9.21 25.17 -6.24
N ARG A 551 10.02 24.45 -7.03
CA ARG A 551 10.41 24.84 -8.40
C ARG A 551 9.42 24.38 -9.46
N ALA A 552 8.53 23.44 -9.14
CA ALA A 552 7.50 23.01 -10.06
C ALA A 552 6.49 24.14 -10.24
N GLY A 553 6.12 24.42 -11.50
CA GLY A 553 5.20 25.50 -11.87
C GLY A 553 3.73 25.15 -11.56
N GLU A 554 2.84 25.50 -12.48
CA GLU A 554 1.42 25.17 -12.38
C GLU A 554 1.18 23.67 -12.18
N GLY A 555 0.17 23.33 -11.38
CA GLY A 555 -0.15 21.97 -10.98
C GLY A 555 -1.64 21.70 -11.00
N THR A 556 -2.00 20.42 -10.95
CA THR A 556 -3.38 19.96 -10.86
C THR A 556 -3.43 18.61 -10.15
N LEU A 557 -4.57 18.34 -9.51
CA LEU A 557 -4.88 17.00 -8.99
C LEU A 557 -5.52 16.09 -10.05
N ASP A 558 -5.91 16.62 -11.21
CA ASP A 558 -6.38 15.81 -12.34
C ASP A 558 -5.23 14.94 -12.86
N GLY A 559 -5.26 13.66 -12.49
CA GLY A 559 -4.27 12.67 -12.91
C GLY A 559 -4.28 12.34 -14.40
N LEU A 560 -5.31 12.76 -15.14
CA LEU A 560 -5.45 12.63 -16.58
C LEU A 560 -5.20 13.96 -17.31
N ALA A 561 -4.66 14.98 -16.64
CA ALA A 561 -4.35 16.26 -17.28
C ALA A 561 -3.34 16.12 -18.44
N TRP A 562 -2.43 15.14 -18.36
CA TRP A 562 -1.54 14.79 -19.47
C TRP A 562 -2.31 14.32 -20.71
N LEU A 563 -3.41 13.57 -20.53
CA LEU A 563 -4.25 13.09 -21.62
C LEU A 563 -4.93 14.27 -22.32
N SER A 564 -5.40 15.26 -21.55
CA SER A 564 -5.97 16.50 -22.11
C SER A 564 -4.96 17.31 -22.93
N ARG A 565 -3.67 17.27 -22.55
CA ARG A 565 -2.59 18.00 -23.25
C ARG A 565 -2.09 17.27 -24.50
N GLU A 566 -1.94 15.96 -24.42
CA GLU A 566 -1.25 15.15 -25.45
C GLU A 566 -2.22 14.41 -26.38
N MET A 567 -3.38 13.98 -25.87
CA MET A 567 -4.39 13.21 -26.62
C MET A 567 -5.82 13.73 -26.32
N PRO A 568 -6.14 14.99 -26.68
CA PRO A 568 -7.41 15.63 -26.31
C PRO A 568 -8.64 14.91 -26.88
N GLY A 569 -8.51 14.20 -28.01
CA GLY A 569 -9.57 13.35 -28.56
C GLY A 569 -9.89 12.16 -27.66
N ASP A 570 -8.87 11.50 -27.10
CA ASP A 570 -9.04 10.40 -26.14
C ASP A 570 -9.69 10.89 -24.84
N ARG A 571 -9.32 12.09 -24.35
CA ARG A 571 -9.99 12.69 -23.19
C ARG A 571 -11.48 12.89 -23.45
N GLN A 572 -11.85 13.45 -24.61
CA GLN A 572 -13.25 13.63 -24.97
C GLN A 572 -13.98 12.30 -25.15
N ALA A 573 -13.31 11.26 -25.67
CA ALA A 573 -13.86 9.91 -25.76
C ALA A 573 -14.15 9.32 -24.37
N VAL A 574 -13.25 9.51 -23.41
CA VAL A 574 -13.44 9.09 -22.00
C VAL A 574 -14.65 9.79 -21.39
N ASP A 575 -14.75 11.11 -21.54
CA ASP A 575 -15.85 11.90 -20.98
C ASP A 575 -17.19 11.51 -21.63
N TRP A 576 -17.21 11.33 -22.96
CA TRP A 576 -18.39 10.86 -23.68
C TRP A 576 -18.85 9.48 -23.20
N LEU A 577 -17.93 8.52 -23.02
CA LEU A 577 -18.24 7.18 -22.52
C LEU A 577 -18.80 7.23 -21.09
N ARG A 578 -18.25 8.10 -20.22
CA ARG A 578 -18.73 8.27 -18.85
C ARG A 578 -20.19 8.72 -18.81
N GLU A 579 -20.57 9.63 -19.70
CA GLU A 579 -21.91 10.20 -19.80
C GLU A 579 -22.92 9.32 -20.54
N ASN A 580 -22.48 8.61 -21.59
CA ASN A 580 -23.40 7.97 -22.55
C ASN A 580 -23.38 6.44 -22.54
N ALA A 581 -22.29 5.81 -22.06
CA ALA A 581 -22.16 4.36 -22.04
C ALA A 581 -22.53 3.78 -20.66
N PRO A 582 -23.20 2.60 -20.59
CA PRO A 582 -23.38 1.92 -19.31
C PRO A 582 -22.02 1.50 -18.71
N PRO A 583 -21.87 1.41 -17.38
CA PRO A 583 -20.62 1.01 -16.72
C PRO A 583 -20.09 -0.37 -17.16
N THR A 584 -20.98 -1.25 -17.65
CA THR A 584 -20.64 -2.59 -18.12
C THR A 584 -20.37 -2.67 -19.62
N ALA A 585 -20.41 -1.55 -20.35
CA ALA A 585 -20.07 -1.54 -21.78
C ALA A 585 -18.60 -1.94 -21.98
N VAL A 586 -18.34 -2.85 -22.90
CA VAL A 586 -16.98 -3.24 -23.27
C VAL A 586 -16.46 -2.30 -24.35
N VAL A 587 -15.26 -1.77 -24.12
CA VAL A 587 -14.51 -0.94 -25.07
C VAL A 587 -13.45 -1.81 -25.75
N LEU A 588 -13.25 -1.64 -27.05
CA LEU A 588 -12.12 -2.22 -27.77
C LEU A 588 -11.17 -1.09 -28.16
N GLU A 589 -9.94 -1.20 -27.72
CA GLU A 589 -8.82 -0.31 -28.05
C GLU A 589 -7.56 -1.14 -28.29
N SER A 590 -6.49 -0.50 -28.78
CA SER A 590 -5.20 -1.14 -29.03
C SER A 590 -4.58 -1.76 -27.76
N VAL A 591 -3.85 -2.86 -27.93
CA VAL A 591 -3.24 -3.64 -26.84
C VAL A 591 -1.76 -3.29 -26.73
N GLY A 592 -1.30 -3.01 -25.51
CA GLY A 592 0.10 -2.73 -25.23
C GLY A 592 0.76 -3.74 -24.31
N SER A 593 2.09 -3.65 -24.21
CA SER A 593 2.84 -4.26 -23.12
C SER A 593 2.69 -3.44 -21.82
N ALA A 594 3.40 -3.79 -20.76
CA ALA A 594 3.47 -2.96 -19.55
C ALA A 594 4.09 -1.57 -19.84
N TYR A 595 3.69 -0.56 -19.07
CA TYR A 595 4.32 0.77 -19.03
C TYR A 595 4.20 1.60 -20.33
N VAL A 596 3.16 1.34 -21.12
CA VAL A 596 2.79 2.15 -22.30
C VAL A 596 1.36 2.67 -22.18
N ASP A 597 1.02 3.69 -22.96
CA ASP A 597 -0.27 4.40 -22.86
C ASP A 597 -1.47 3.62 -23.43
N ASN A 598 -1.30 2.40 -23.94
CA ASN A 598 -2.41 1.54 -24.36
C ASN A 598 -3.36 1.23 -23.19
N ALA A 599 -4.60 0.83 -23.50
CA ALA A 599 -5.68 0.63 -22.52
C ALA A 599 -6.16 1.91 -21.80
N ARG A 600 -5.74 3.10 -22.23
CA ARG A 600 -6.07 4.37 -21.55
C ARG A 600 -7.57 4.69 -21.54
N VAL A 601 -8.32 4.37 -22.60
CA VAL A 601 -9.72 4.81 -22.72
C VAL A 601 -10.62 3.99 -21.80
N GLY A 602 -10.47 2.66 -21.80
CA GLY A 602 -11.16 1.76 -20.86
C GLY A 602 -10.80 2.07 -19.41
N THR A 603 -9.50 2.19 -19.13
CA THR A 603 -8.96 2.53 -17.81
C THR A 603 -9.56 3.83 -17.27
N ALA A 604 -9.49 4.91 -18.05
CA ALA A 604 -9.96 6.22 -17.60
C ALA A 604 -11.49 6.31 -17.55
N SER A 605 -12.20 5.67 -18.47
CA SER A 605 -13.67 5.68 -18.45
C SER A 605 -14.26 4.75 -17.39
N GLY A 606 -13.49 3.80 -16.83
CA GLY A 606 -13.98 2.79 -15.91
C GLY A 606 -14.82 1.70 -16.59
N ARG A 607 -14.68 1.55 -17.90
CA ARG A 607 -15.34 0.51 -18.69
C ARG A 607 -14.31 -0.57 -19.02
N PRO A 608 -14.65 -1.86 -18.89
CA PRO A 608 -13.70 -2.92 -19.19
C PRO A 608 -13.29 -2.90 -20.66
N THR A 609 -12.00 -3.15 -20.93
CA THR A 609 -11.49 -3.36 -22.29
C THR A 609 -11.35 -4.85 -22.63
N VAL A 610 -11.33 -5.19 -23.91
CA VAL A 610 -11.11 -6.59 -24.38
C VAL A 610 -9.79 -7.14 -23.82
N LEU A 611 -8.72 -6.37 -23.93
CA LEU A 611 -7.42 -6.67 -23.35
C LEU A 611 -6.65 -5.38 -23.07
N GLY A 612 -6.13 -5.23 -21.85
CA GLY A 612 -5.29 -4.11 -21.42
C GLY A 612 -3.80 -4.39 -21.59
N TRP A 613 -3.00 -4.18 -20.55
CA TRP A 613 -1.58 -4.53 -20.59
C TRP A 613 -1.36 -6.05 -20.61
N SER A 614 -1.08 -6.58 -21.80
CA SER A 614 -0.92 -8.02 -22.06
C SER A 614 0.11 -8.69 -21.16
N GLN A 615 1.24 -8.04 -20.90
CA GLN A 615 2.28 -8.56 -20.00
C GLN A 615 1.77 -8.74 -18.56
N HIS A 616 0.98 -7.79 -18.03
CA HIS A 616 0.44 -7.89 -16.67
C HIS A 616 -0.61 -8.99 -16.57
N GLU A 617 -1.55 -9.05 -17.51
CA GLU A 617 -2.55 -10.13 -17.57
C GLU A 617 -1.90 -11.51 -17.67
N GLY A 618 -0.86 -11.66 -18.51
CA GLY A 618 -0.08 -12.89 -18.61
C GLY A 618 0.61 -13.26 -17.29
N LEU A 619 1.25 -12.29 -16.63
CA LEU A 619 1.92 -12.49 -15.34
C LEU A 619 0.95 -12.90 -14.22
N TRP A 620 -0.24 -12.30 -14.17
CA TRP A 620 -1.22 -12.59 -13.12
C TRP A 620 -1.96 -13.90 -13.35
N ARG A 621 -2.18 -14.29 -14.60
CA ARG A 621 -2.92 -15.52 -14.93
C ARG A 621 -2.01 -16.74 -15.07
N GLY A 622 -0.70 -16.52 -15.13
CA GLY A 622 0.30 -17.58 -15.25
C GLY A 622 0.22 -18.32 -16.58
N ALA A 623 0.90 -19.47 -16.65
CA ALA A 623 1.03 -20.21 -17.91
C ALA A 623 -0.32 -20.65 -18.51
N GLN A 624 -1.34 -20.88 -17.67
CA GLN A 624 -2.68 -21.29 -18.11
C GLN A 624 -3.47 -20.15 -18.78
N GLY A 625 -3.19 -18.89 -18.42
CA GLY A 625 -3.86 -17.73 -19.00
C GLY A 625 -3.21 -17.19 -20.28
N GLN A 626 -1.95 -17.55 -20.55
CA GLN A 626 -1.19 -16.96 -21.65
C GLN A 626 -1.85 -17.19 -23.02
N GLY A 627 -2.37 -18.39 -23.28
CA GLY A 627 -3.04 -18.68 -24.55
C GLY A 627 -4.30 -17.84 -24.80
N GLU A 628 -5.02 -17.47 -23.73
CA GLU A 628 -6.17 -16.57 -23.82
C GLU A 628 -5.72 -15.12 -24.08
N VAL A 629 -4.63 -14.67 -23.45
CA VAL A 629 -4.02 -13.35 -23.73
C VAL A 629 -3.60 -13.27 -25.20
N ASP A 630 -2.87 -14.26 -25.70
CA ASP A 630 -2.40 -14.31 -27.09
C ASP A 630 -3.57 -14.34 -28.08
N ARG A 631 -4.63 -15.09 -27.77
CA ARG A 631 -5.88 -15.12 -28.56
C ARG A 631 -6.50 -13.73 -28.66
N ARG A 632 -6.63 -13.01 -27.53
CA ARG A 632 -7.23 -11.67 -27.52
C ARG A 632 -6.38 -10.63 -28.25
N ILE A 633 -5.05 -10.74 -28.20
CA ILE A 633 -4.14 -9.93 -29.02
C ILE A 633 -4.46 -10.13 -30.52
N ALA A 634 -4.55 -11.38 -30.97
CA ALA A 634 -4.86 -11.71 -32.36
C ALA A 634 -6.25 -11.23 -32.78
N GLU A 635 -7.24 -11.34 -31.89
CA GLU A 635 -8.61 -10.88 -32.13
C GLU A 635 -8.72 -9.35 -32.21
N VAL A 636 -8.04 -8.60 -31.35
CA VAL A 636 -7.98 -7.13 -31.46
C VAL A 636 -7.33 -6.72 -32.77
N LYS A 637 -6.22 -7.36 -33.16
CA LYS A 637 -5.59 -7.14 -34.46
C LYS A 637 -6.54 -7.43 -35.63
N THR A 638 -7.35 -8.49 -35.51
CA THR A 638 -8.36 -8.84 -36.53
C THR A 638 -9.34 -7.71 -36.75
N VAL A 639 -9.86 -7.09 -35.68
CA VAL A 639 -10.78 -5.95 -35.77
C VAL A 639 -10.13 -4.74 -36.48
N TYR A 640 -8.86 -4.45 -36.19
CA TYR A 640 -8.19 -3.28 -36.76
C TYR A 640 -7.60 -3.49 -38.16
N SER A 641 -7.43 -4.74 -38.63
CA SER A 641 -6.73 -5.03 -39.89
C SER A 641 -7.55 -5.81 -40.93
N SER A 642 -8.57 -6.56 -40.53
CA SER A 642 -9.35 -7.39 -41.46
C SER A 642 -10.35 -6.57 -42.28
N GLN A 643 -10.60 -7.01 -43.52
CA GLN A 643 -11.67 -6.51 -44.38
C GLN A 643 -12.88 -7.47 -44.41
N ASP A 644 -12.80 -8.62 -43.74
CA ASP A 644 -13.90 -9.58 -43.64
C ASP A 644 -14.89 -9.15 -42.55
N ALA A 645 -16.09 -8.73 -42.98
CA ALA A 645 -17.14 -8.26 -42.08
C ALA A 645 -17.68 -9.37 -41.16
N ALA A 646 -17.71 -10.62 -41.60
CA ALA A 646 -18.19 -11.73 -40.78
C ALA A 646 -17.19 -12.04 -39.65
N GLU A 647 -15.90 -12.01 -39.97
CA GLU A 647 -14.82 -12.23 -39.00
C GLU A 647 -14.81 -11.13 -37.93
N VAL A 648 -14.82 -9.86 -38.33
CA VAL A 648 -14.85 -8.72 -37.40
C VAL A 648 -16.11 -8.74 -36.54
N ALA A 649 -17.29 -8.99 -37.12
CA ALA A 649 -18.53 -9.09 -36.37
C ALA A 649 -18.50 -10.24 -35.34
N ALA A 650 -17.91 -11.39 -35.69
CA ALA A 650 -17.77 -12.52 -34.77
C ALA A 650 -16.90 -12.18 -33.55
N VAL A 651 -15.79 -11.46 -33.76
CA VAL A 651 -14.92 -11.01 -32.66
C VAL A 651 -15.64 -10.00 -31.76
N LEU A 652 -16.27 -8.98 -32.35
CA LEU A 652 -17.01 -7.95 -31.60
C LEU A 652 -18.15 -8.57 -30.77
N ALA A 653 -18.89 -9.54 -31.34
CA ALA A 653 -19.95 -10.24 -30.64
C ALA A 653 -19.41 -11.14 -29.50
N ARG A 654 -18.31 -11.86 -29.72
CA ARG A 654 -17.69 -12.76 -28.73
C ARG A 654 -17.33 -12.04 -27.44
N HIS A 655 -16.75 -10.85 -27.55
CA HIS A 655 -16.36 -10.02 -26.41
C HIS A 655 -17.43 -9.02 -25.98
N ARG A 656 -18.61 -9.04 -26.63
CA ARG A 656 -19.71 -8.10 -26.38
C ARG A 656 -19.25 -6.64 -26.45
N VAL A 657 -18.37 -6.34 -27.41
CA VAL A 657 -17.85 -4.99 -27.64
C VAL A 657 -19.00 -4.07 -27.99
N ARG A 658 -19.11 -2.97 -27.25
CA ARG A 658 -20.10 -1.92 -27.53
C ARG A 658 -19.48 -0.74 -28.25
N TYR A 659 -18.23 -0.42 -27.95
CA TYR A 659 -17.52 0.72 -28.54
C TYR A 659 -16.15 0.30 -29.03
N VAL A 660 -15.80 0.70 -30.25
CA VAL A 660 -14.45 0.58 -30.82
C VAL A 660 -13.82 1.98 -30.85
N VAL A 661 -12.62 2.10 -30.29
CA VAL A 661 -11.81 3.33 -30.32
C VAL A 661 -10.95 3.32 -31.56
N LEU A 662 -10.85 4.44 -32.26
CA LEU A 662 -9.87 4.67 -33.31
C LEU A 662 -9.18 6.01 -33.06
N GLY A 663 -8.07 5.98 -32.33
CA GLY A 663 -7.28 7.15 -31.96
C GLY A 663 -5.83 7.07 -32.44
N PRO A 664 -4.95 7.94 -31.90
CA PRO A 664 -3.54 8.00 -32.28
C PRO A 664 -2.78 6.69 -32.05
N LEU A 665 -3.07 5.97 -30.95
CA LEU A 665 -2.37 4.73 -30.63
C LEU A 665 -2.76 3.61 -31.59
N GLU A 666 -4.05 3.50 -31.92
CA GLU A 666 -4.56 2.53 -32.89
C GLU A 666 -3.99 2.78 -34.29
N ARG A 667 -3.95 4.04 -34.75
CA ARG A 667 -3.34 4.42 -36.04
C ARG A 667 -1.83 4.19 -36.08
N ARG A 668 -1.15 4.43 -34.97
CA ARG A 668 0.30 4.18 -34.85
C ARG A 668 0.62 2.68 -34.97
N GLU A 669 -0.22 1.82 -34.41
CA GLU A 669 0.01 0.38 -34.42
C GLU A 669 -0.45 -0.29 -35.73
N PHE A 670 -1.62 0.08 -36.25
CA PHE A 670 -2.26 -0.59 -37.39
C PHE A 670 -2.26 0.23 -38.69
N GLY A 671 -1.72 1.44 -38.68
CA GLY A 671 -1.65 2.37 -39.82
C GLY A 671 -2.85 3.31 -39.93
N GLU A 672 -2.76 4.31 -40.81
CA GLU A 672 -3.82 5.33 -41.01
C GLU A 672 -5.15 4.76 -41.53
N ALA A 673 -5.10 3.60 -42.19
CA ALA A 673 -6.27 2.86 -42.67
C ALA A 673 -6.81 1.84 -41.64
N ALA A 674 -6.39 1.92 -40.38
CA ALA A 674 -6.85 1.05 -39.31
C ALA A 674 -8.38 1.06 -39.18
N PHE A 675 -8.93 -0.10 -38.81
CA PHE A 675 -10.35 -0.41 -38.79
C PHE A 675 -11.03 -0.16 -40.16
N PRO A 676 -10.68 -0.94 -41.21
CA PRO A 676 -11.19 -0.74 -42.58
C PRO A 676 -12.73 -0.75 -42.67
N LEU A 677 -13.39 -1.51 -41.80
CA LEU A 677 -14.84 -1.67 -41.76
C LEU A 677 -15.57 -0.61 -40.92
N GLN A 678 -14.88 0.43 -40.45
CA GLN A 678 -15.45 1.50 -39.63
C GLN A 678 -16.75 2.10 -40.17
N GLY A 679 -16.91 2.18 -41.50
CA GLY A 679 -18.11 2.69 -42.17
C GLY A 679 -19.38 1.84 -41.95
N SER A 680 -19.23 0.60 -41.46
CA SER A 680 -20.34 -0.30 -41.12
C SER A 680 -20.91 -0.03 -39.72
N TYR A 681 -20.26 0.82 -38.93
CA TYR A 681 -20.61 1.08 -37.53
C TYR A 681 -20.96 2.56 -37.33
N ARG A 682 -21.86 2.82 -36.37
CA ARG A 682 -22.30 4.19 -36.11
C ARG A 682 -21.20 4.96 -35.40
N LYS A 683 -20.62 5.96 -36.05
CA LYS A 683 -19.72 6.90 -35.39
C LYS A 683 -20.51 7.79 -34.42
N VAL A 684 -20.16 7.75 -33.14
CA VAL A 684 -20.85 8.50 -32.06
C VAL A 684 -20.03 9.68 -31.55
N LEU A 685 -18.72 9.67 -31.78
CA LEU A 685 -17.80 10.77 -31.50
C LEU A 685 -16.74 10.82 -32.60
N ASP A 686 -16.36 12.02 -33.02
CA ASP A 686 -15.19 12.30 -33.84
C ASP A 686 -14.59 13.63 -33.36
N SER A 687 -13.48 13.56 -32.63
CA SER A 687 -12.88 14.77 -32.07
C SER A 687 -11.39 14.59 -31.79
N GLY A 688 -10.61 15.64 -32.06
CA GLY A 688 -9.18 15.68 -31.68
C GLY A 688 -8.36 14.49 -32.18
N GLY A 689 -8.68 13.95 -33.36
CA GLY A 689 -8.00 12.77 -33.94
C GLY A 689 -8.43 11.42 -33.37
N THR A 690 -9.49 11.37 -32.56
CA THR A 690 -10.05 10.16 -31.98
C THR A 690 -11.52 10.00 -32.36
N ALA A 691 -11.90 8.82 -32.85
CA ALA A 691 -13.28 8.47 -33.14
C ALA A 691 -13.77 7.30 -32.28
N LEU A 692 -15.04 7.35 -31.87
CA LEU A 692 -15.73 6.23 -31.22
C LEU A 692 -16.81 5.68 -32.15
N PHE A 693 -16.81 4.36 -32.32
CA PHE A 693 -17.80 3.65 -33.13
C PHE A 693 -18.65 2.76 -32.24
N GLU A 694 -19.97 2.94 -32.27
CA GLU A 694 -20.93 2.11 -31.56
C GLU A 694 -21.26 0.87 -32.40
N VAL A 695 -21.02 -0.30 -31.79
CA VAL A 695 -21.44 -1.59 -32.32
C VAL A 695 -22.90 -1.79 -31.96
N GLY A 696 -23.76 -1.96 -32.99
CA GLY A 696 -25.18 -2.27 -32.80
C GLY A 696 -25.38 -3.44 -31.84
N ARG A 697 -26.52 -3.49 -31.13
CA ARG A 697 -26.81 -4.71 -30.35
C ARG A 697 -26.96 -5.86 -31.37
N PRO A 698 -26.23 -6.99 -31.22
CA PRO A 698 -26.54 -8.17 -32.01
C PRO A 698 -27.99 -8.60 -31.81
#